data_AF-A0A6F9A4Y5-F1
#
_entry.id   AF-A0A6F9A4Y5-F1
#
_cell.length_a   1.000
_cell.length_b   1.000
_cell.length_c   1.000
_cell.angle_alpha   90.00
_cell.angle_beta   90.00
_cell.angle_gamma   90.00
#
_symmetry.space_group_name_H-M   'P 1'
#
loop_
_entity.id
_entity.type
_entity.pdbx_description
1 polymer ?
#
loop_
_entity_poly.entity_id
_entity_poly.type
_entity_poly.pdbx_seq_one_letter_code
_entity_poly.pdbx_strand_id
1 'polypeptide(L)'
;MRYCSTRGGVQGWDFQDVLFSGYAPDGGMFMPETLPTLSPDTLRSWSSLSYPQLVTEVCSQFIPTELIPRADLEGLVCAALSGFSVPGVVSLARMKGGLCVLELFHGETLAFKDLAMTLHRALPRLLPAQGKPPRHCSRTSGDTGGSAIQSARGLSGVDVVVVYPRGRITAVQEKQMITCLEDNIHVFAADGSSDDIDVPIRRLFSDQELVKQHSLMSLNSVNWSRVMVQLAHFLYAYLHVSGLEQAETGAPLPILEMVVPTGGAGNIAAGCIVKQMGIPLCLVAMTNANDIVHRTVQTGDFSMATNVTQTMAPAIDIQDPYNMERVFWLLSGRDGALVKGMMEEFQHSHRHTLPEALHKQRCWKENQYLLCPHTAVAVWHHYNCPPTAGVNRCCIATASPAKFQAAVQKAGLTLDLPEALRALDKMSTRYLALERGQDWDKDWEGRLKQHIQAIGSARQRGVAYYSTVECSPFPFSPPVSPIHPALMSSSPASAPSTTSPSTLHPPLALDSLSMSSLLSRDLEDGAGDGGGDEGGLGDLEVNPYDGLPFSSRYYLLLEERKKLPVPQWCVEYALSHELSQGLVCCSQPYAVAAASLALRVADEMDLSLGLEVGYCVPHDDGCTPDTLLRFVSDSLLLGEMMSDPLLRQYGVLVVDEVQERTVPTDVLLGLLRDVCGQRPDNLRVVLLTDPSLAPSLATFLCEGVPFLTLDEPVGGTPDTEMRMRPLVVVETVYRDPGGRESAAAACHMVLDLHRRGEEGDVMVFLPSAQESVALSPQLGPLRVLHLHTGLGGATQRIYEPEPEGPSGDTEGSEGLEGPGIGLGMGVRRRVILTDTLGEASFSLSGVRYVIDTGMQLKTVYNPQIRADSQVMCPISRHQADMRTQRVNSDLPGLCFRLYPQALYAEGMEEARSPGVMEENLSHLVLLLKRLDIADMGQCKFLDRPAPEALMQALEDLDYLAALDDDGNLSEVGIIMSELPLEPSLAKALIAACEFDCVNELLTIAAMLTAPSCFVTPPPQREEAAATHRRPLLHNEGDHFTLINIYNAYIQHNEDDAWCTTNFLNPAALRLAVMIRAELLEVMQRIELPVSPPAFGCQDNCTNIKRALISGFFLKVAHDVDGSGNYLLLTHRHVAHLHPFSSYLCRRPRSNPPSWVLYHEFTISHDNCVRTASEVHPHMLVELAPQYYLGNLPSSEGRDQLMELRQSLLPTEEEQERGPEGTYDTRHIEEHLDRTADPCNQDSTELCVIQ
;
A
#
# COMPACT_ATOMS: atom_id res chain seq x y z
N MET A 1 -17.23 -19.08 -46.27
CA MET A 1 -16.90 -17.75 -45.69
C MET A 1 -16.07 -16.95 -46.69
N ARG A 2 -16.09 -15.61 -46.61
CA ARG A 2 -15.24 -14.68 -47.36
C ARG A 2 -14.78 -13.54 -46.44
N TYR A 3 -13.66 -12.91 -46.76
CA TYR A 3 -12.96 -11.97 -45.89
C TYR A 3 -12.58 -10.66 -46.60
N CYS A 4 -12.63 -9.58 -45.84
CA CYS A 4 -12.27 -8.22 -46.25
C CYS A 4 -11.34 -7.56 -45.22
N SER A 5 -10.73 -6.43 -45.61
CA SER A 5 -9.97 -5.58 -44.70
C SER A 5 -10.87 -4.58 -43.98
N THR A 6 -10.56 -4.30 -42.71
CA THR A 6 -11.14 -3.20 -41.92
C THR A 6 -11.00 -1.81 -42.57
N ARG A 7 -10.04 -1.61 -43.48
CA ARG A 7 -9.83 -0.36 -44.23
C ARG A 7 -10.48 -0.36 -45.62
N GLY A 8 -11.22 -1.42 -45.96
CA GLY A 8 -12.04 -1.54 -47.16
C GLY A 8 -11.30 -1.71 -48.50
N GLY A 9 -9.97 -1.66 -48.53
CA GLY A 9 -9.17 -1.79 -49.76
C GLY A 9 -9.03 -3.21 -50.30
N VAL A 10 -9.47 -4.21 -49.55
CA VAL A 10 -9.38 -5.65 -49.89
C VAL A 10 -10.68 -6.37 -49.52
N GLN A 11 -11.20 -7.20 -50.42
CA GLN A 11 -12.42 -7.99 -50.28
C GLN A 11 -12.28 -9.33 -51.02
N GLY A 12 -13.17 -10.29 -50.75
CA GLY A 12 -13.29 -11.55 -51.47
C GLY A 12 -12.24 -12.62 -51.13
N TRP A 13 -11.37 -12.41 -50.15
CA TRP A 13 -10.35 -13.38 -49.74
C TRP A 13 -10.99 -14.60 -49.08
N ASP A 14 -10.35 -15.78 -49.17
CA ASP A 14 -10.81 -16.98 -48.45
C ASP A 14 -10.03 -17.22 -47.14
N PHE A 15 -10.38 -18.31 -46.43
CA PHE A 15 -9.76 -18.62 -45.15
C PHE A 15 -8.28 -19.03 -45.29
N GLN A 16 -7.86 -19.65 -46.40
CA GLN A 16 -6.47 -19.98 -46.64
C GLN A 16 -5.64 -18.70 -46.88
N ASP A 17 -6.14 -17.78 -47.70
CA ASP A 17 -5.47 -16.48 -47.95
C ASP A 17 -5.21 -15.72 -46.63
N VAL A 18 -6.23 -15.68 -45.76
CA VAL A 18 -6.18 -14.98 -44.46
C VAL A 18 -5.39 -15.75 -43.39
N LEU A 19 -5.41 -17.08 -43.39
CA LEU A 19 -4.61 -17.87 -42.44
C LEU A 19 -3.12 -17.61 -42.61
N PHE A 20 -2.64 -17.52 -43.86
CA PHE A 20 -1.24 -17.26 -44.20
C PHE A 20 -0.87 -15.76 -44.27
N SER A 21 -1.66 -14.87 -43.65
CA SER A 21 -1.43 -13.41 -43.69
C SER A 21 -0.81 -12.82 -42.41
N GLY A 22 -0.31 -11.59 -42.55
CA GLY A 22 -0.14 -10.63 -41.46
C GLY A 22 -1.27 -9.61 -41.50
N TYR A 23 -0.90 -8.32 -41.63
CA TYR A 23 -1.82 -7.26 -42.03
C TYR A 23 -2.35 -7.48 -43.46
N ALA A 24 -3.48 -6.84 -43.78
CA ALA A 24 -3.99 -6.76 -45.14
C ALA A 24 -3.12 -5.82 -46.00
N PRO A 25 -3.10 -5.99 -47.34
CA PRO A 25 -2.35 -5.14 -48.27
C PRO A 25 -2.59 -3.61 -48.18
N ASP A 26 -3.68 -3.16 -47.56
CA ASP A 26 -4.01 -1.75 -47.30
C ASP A 26 -3.59 -1.27 -45.89
N GLY A 27 -2.84 -2.09 -45.15
CA GLY A 27 -2.42 -1.84 -43.77
C GLY A 27 -3.47 -2.20 -42.72
N GLY A 28 -4.68 -2.60 -43.12
CA GLY A 28 -5.74 -3.00 -42.20
C GLY A 28 -5.62 -4.42 -41.66
N MET A 29 -6.68 -4.91 -41.03
CA MET A 29 -6.80 -6.28 -40.54
C MET A 29 -7.94 -7.02 -41.22
N PHE A 30 -7.79 -8.33 -41.38
CA PHE A 30 -8.87 -9.16 -41.91
C PHE A 30 -10.02 -9.35 -40.92
N MET A 31 -11.22 -9.26 -41.46
CA MET A 31 -12.52 -9.56 -40.85
C MET A 31 -13.38 -10.36 -41.85
N PRO A 32 -14.31 -11.23 -41.39
CA PRO A 32 -15.26 -11.88 -42.27
C PRO A 32 -16.30 -10.86 -42.79
N GLU A 33 -16.64 -10.94 -44.08
CA GLU A 33 -17.62 -10.05 -44.72
C GLU A 33 -19.02 -10.19 -44.10
N THR A 34 -19.36 -11.42 -43.71
CA THR A 34 -20.60 -11.79 -43.02
C THR A 34 -20.29 -12.54 -41.74
N LEU A 35 -20.77 -12.02 -40.60
CA LEU A 35 -20.76 -12.78 -39.34
C LEU A 35 -21.91 -13.80 -39.32
N PRO A 36 -21.66 -15.04 -38.86
CA PRO A 36 -22.71 -16.04 -38.67
C PRO A 36 -23.57 -15.69 -37.45
N THR A 37 -24.88 -15.88 -37.55
CA THR A 37 -25.80 -15.69 -36.40
C THR A 37 -26.09 -17.04 -35.75
N LEU A 38 -25.88 -17.16 -34.44
CA LEU A 38 -26.22 -18.38 -33.70
C LEU A 38 -27.67 -18.30 -33.17
N SER A 39 -28.44 -19.36 -33.38
CA SER A 39 -29.81 -19.44 -32.86
C SER A 39 -29.83 -19.84 -31.37
N PRO A 40 -30.88 -19.50 -30.60
CA PRO A 40 -31.04 -19.99 -29.22
C PRO A 40 -30.96 -21.51 -29.11
N ASP A 41 -31.50 -22.24 -30.08
CA ASP A 41 -31.52 -23.71 -30.07
C ASP A 41 -30.16 -24.31 -30.47
N THR A 42 -29.39 -23.60 -31.31
CA THR A 42 -27.96 -23.91 -31.54
C THR A 42 -27.18 -23.77 -30.23
N LEU A 43 -27.36 -22.66 -29.50
CA LEU A 43 -26.69 -22.44 -28.22
C LEU A 43 -27.07 -23.51 -27.19
N ARG A 44 -28.37 -23.85 -27.05
CA ARG A 44 -28.83 -24.96 -26.20
C ARG A 44 -28.21 -26.30 -26.60
N SER A 45 -28.11 -26.60 -27.90
CA SER A 45 -27.46 -27.84 -28.37
C SER A 45 -25.96 -27.89 -28.04
N TRP A 46 -25.32 -26.73 -27.87
CA TRP A 46 -23.89 -26.60 -27.59
C TRP A 46 -23.53 -26.62 -26.09
N SER A 47 -24.48 -26.50 -25.14
CA SER A 47 -24.13 -26.47 -23.70
C SER A 47 -23.47 -27.76 -23.21
N SER A 48 -23.83 -28.89 -23.81
CA SER A 48 -23.25 -30.22 -23.51
C SER A 48 -21.88 -30.50 -24.16
N LEU A 49 -21.33 -29.57 -24.96
CA LEU A 49 -20.07 -29.79 -25.68
C LEU A 49 -18.85 -29.49 -24.81
N SER A 50 -17.85 -30.37 -24.86
CA SER A 50 -16.52 -30.09 -24.29
C SER A 50 -15.85 -28.92 -25.01
N TYR A 51 -14.91 -28.24 -24.34
CA TYR A 51 -14.21 -27.08 -24.92
C TYR A 51 -13.58 -27.35 -26.31
N PRO A 52 -12.90 -28.48 -26.58
CA PRO A 52 -12.42 -28.82 -27.93
C PRO A 52 -13.52 -28.97 -28.99
N GLN A 53 -14.69 -29.52 -28.61
CA GLN A 53 -15.82 -29.67 -29.51
C GLN A 53 -16.46 -28.32 -29.81
N LEU A 54 -16.63 -27.45 -28.81
CA LEU A 54 -17.11 -26.08 -29.01
C LEU A 54 -16.15 -25.26 -29.89
N VAL A 55 -14.83 -25.38 -29.69
CA VAL A 55 -13.83 -24.76 -30.57
C VAL A 55 -13.96 -25.28 -32.01
N THR A 56 -14.22 -26.57 -32.21
CA THR A 56 -14.45 -27.18 -33.53
C THR A 56 -15.70 -26.62 -34.20
N GLU A 57 -16.83 -26.52 -33.49
CA GLU A 57 -18.08 -25.95 -34.00
C GLU A 57 -17.93 -24.46 -34.36
N VAL A 58 -17.26 -23.68 -33.52
CA VAL A 58 -16.98 -22.25 -33.77
C VAL A 58 -16.08 -22.08 -34.99
N CYS A 59 -14.99 -22.84 -35.11
CA CYS A 59 -14.13 -22.81 -36.29
C CYS A 59 -14.89 -23.20 -37.57
N SER A 60 -15.80 -24.19 -37.49
CA SER A 60 -16.64 -24.64 -38.62
C SER A 60 -17.61 -23.59 -39.15
N GLN A 61 -17.91 -22.52 -38.40
CA GLN A 61 -18.71 -21.39 -38.91
C GLN A 61 -17.92 -20.48 -39.85
N PHE A 62 -16.58 -20.49 -39.76
CA PHE A 62 -15.69 -19.60 -40.50
C PHE A 62 -14.85 -20.34 -41.55
N ILE A 63 -14.52 -21.62 -41.32
CA ILE A 63 -13.80 -22.48 -42.26
C ILE A 63 -14.80 -23.26 -43.11
N PRO A 64 -14.79 -23.14 -44.46
CA PRO A 64 -15.65 -23.96 -45.32
C PRO A 64 -15.30 -25.45 -45.23
N THR A 65 -16.31 -26.32 -45.16
CA THR A 65 -16.15 -27.79 -45.12
C THR A 65 -15.45 -28.34 -46.38
N GLU A 66 -15.54 -27.62 -47.50
CA GLU A 66 -14.86 -27.91 -48.76
C GLU A 66 -13.35 -27.62 -48.72
N LEU A 67 -12.90 -26.79 -47.77
CA LEU A 67 -11.51 -26.42 -47.56
C LEU A 67 -10.85 -27.28 -46.47
N ILE A 68 -11.55 -27.50 -45.36
CA ILE A 68 -11.15 -28.43 -44.29
C ILE A 68 -12.39 -29.21 -43.84
N PRO A 69 -12.45 -30.54 -44.02
CA PRO A 69 -13.56 -31.35 -43.54
C PRO A 69 -13.69 -31.31 -42.00
N ARG A 70 -14.93 -31.24 -41.50
CA ARG A 70 -15.22 -31.11 -40.06
C ARG A 70 -14.57 -32.22 -39.19
N ALA A 71 -14.48 -33.45 -39.70
CA ALA A 71 -13.83 -34.55 -38.98
C ALA A 71 -12.30 -34.39 -38.85
N ASP A 72 -11.64 -33.86 -39.89
CA ASP A 72 -10.20 -33.58 -39.86
C ASP A 72 -9.90 -32.38 -38.95
N LEU A 73 -10.79 -31.38 -38.95
CA LEU A 73 -10.76 -30.26 -38.01
C LEU A 73 -10.96 -30.72 -36.55
N GLU A 74 -11.94 -31.59 -36.29
CA GLU A 74 -12.20 -32.15 -34.95
C GLU A 74 -10.98 -32.93 -34.42
N GLY A 75 -10.41 -33.82 -35.24
CA GLY A 75 -9.19 -34.56 -34.89
C GLY A 75 -7.99 -33.65 -34.63
N LEU A 76 -7.85 -32.57 -35.42
CA LEU A 76 -6.82 -31.55 -35.24
C LEU A 76 -7.00 -30.78 -33.93
N VAL A 77 -8.21 -30.30 -33.62
CA VAL A 77 -8.48 -29.49 -32.42
C VAL A 77 -8.26 -30.32 -31.16
N CYS A 78 -8.73 -31.58 -31.15
CA CYS A 78 -8.45 -32.52 -30.07
C CYS A 78 -6.94 -32.77 -29.88
N ALA A 79 -6.20 -33.04 -30.96
CA ALA A 79 -4.75 -33.26 -30.90
C ALA A 79 -3.92 -31.99 -30.60
N ALA A 80 -4.49 -30.80 -30.81
CA ALA A 80 -3.86 -29.52 -30.49
C ALA A 80 -4.10 -29.08 -29.03
N LEU A 81 -5.19 -29.52 -28.40
CA LEU A 81 -5.55 -29.14 -27.03
C LEU A 81 -5.29 -30.24 -25.99
N SER A 82 -4.92 -31.46 -26.39
CA SER A 82 -4.64 -32.59 -25.49
C SER A 82 -3.39 -32.42 -24.59
N GLY A 83 -2.60 -31.37 -24.79
CA GLY A 83 -1.39 -31.08 -23.99
C GLY A 83 -1.60 -30.12 -22.81
N PHE A 84 -2.84 -29.72 -22.52
CA PHE A 84 -3.15 -28.76 -21.46
C PHE A 84 -3.20 -29.45 -20.08
N SER A 85 -2.83 -28.71 -19.03
CA SER A 85 -2.66 -29.28 -17.68
C SER A 85 -3.98 -29.59 -16.95
N VAL A 86 -5.13 -29.29 -17.54
CA VAL A 86 -6.47 -29.62 -17.01
C VAL A 86 -7.28 -30.36 -18.08
N PRO A 87 -8.02 -31.44 -17.74
CA PRO A 87 -8.75 -32.23 -18.74
C PRO A 87 -9.80 -31.45 -19.56
N GLY A 88 -10.34 -30.36 -18.99
CA GLY A 88 -11.28 -29.47 -19.67
C GLY A 88 -10.64 -28.45 -20.64
N VAL A 89 -9.30 -28.42 -20.74
CA VAL A 89 -8.47 -27.40 -21.45
C VAL A 89 -8.52 -26.01 -20.80
N VAL A 90 -9.71 -25.57 -20.39
CA VAL A 90 -9.99 -24.38 -19.58
C VAL A 90 -10.62 -24.80 -18.25
N SER A 91 -10.49 -23.97 -17.21
CA SER A 91 -11.10 -24.17 -15.90
C SER A 91 -12.01 -22.99 -15.55
N LEU A 92 -13.00 -23.22 -14.68
CA LEU A 92 -14.03 -22.23 -14.32
C LEU A 92 -14.12 -22.13 -12.79
N ALA A 93 -13.28 -21.30 -12.20
CA ALA A 93 -13.30 -21.05 -10.77
C ALA A 93 -14.55 -20.24 -10.40
N ARG A 94 -15.40 -20.79 -9.53
CA ARG A 94 -16.57 -20.12 -8.94
C ARG A 94 -16.31 -19.86 -7.46
N MET A 95 -16.70 -18.70 -6.96
CA MET A 95 -16.20 -18.18 -5.67
C MET A 95 -17.32 -17.57 -4.82
N LYS A 96 -17.03 -17.25 -3.55
CA LYS A 96 -17.91 -16.40 -2.70
C LYS A 96 -18.26 -15.10 -3.45
N GLY A 97 -19.38 -14.47 -3.14
CA GLY A 97 -19.86 -13.25 -3.82
C GLY A 97 -20.44 -13.45 -5.24
N GLY A 98 -20.32 -14.64 -5.84
CA GLY A 98 -20.82 -14.90 -7.19
C GLY A 98 -19.82 -14.61 -8.32
N LEU A 99 -18.56 -14.33 -8.00
CA LEU A 99 -17.51 -14.24 -9.01
C LEU A 99 -17.32 -15.58 -9.73
N CYS A 100 -17.24 -15.51 -11.05
CA CYS A 100 -16.86 -16.60 -11.91
C CYS A 100 -15.63 -16.21 -12.75
N VAL A 101 -14.49 -16.84 -12.50
CA VAL A 101 -13.23 -16.63 -13.24
C VAL A 101 -13.04 -17.75 -14.26
N LEU A 102 -12.91 -17.40 -15.54
CA LEU A 102 -12.56 -18.34 -16.59
C LEU A 102 -11.04 -18.39 -16.76
N GLU A 103 -10.44 -19.50 -16.33
CA GLU A 103 -9.03 -19.80 -16.40
C GLU A 103 -8.66 -20.35 -17.78
N LEU A 104 -7.97 -19.54 -18.58
CA LEU A 104 -7.55 -19.91 -19.93
C LEU A 104 -6.08 -20.33 -20.05
N PHE A 105 -5.35 -20.36 -18.93
CA PHE A 105 -3.89 -20.33 -18.92
C PHE A 105 -3.20 -21.70 -18.72
N HIS A 106 -3.91 -22.83 -18.84
CA HIS A 106 -3.38 -24.18 -18.58
C HIS A 106 -2.50 -24.77 -19.69
N GLY A 107 -1.98 -23.95 -20.60
CA GLY A 107 -1.04 -24.38 -21.64
C GLY A 107 0.41 -24.40 -21.14
N GLU A 108 1.32 -24.97 -21.95
CA GLU A 108 2.73 -25.17 -21.59
C GLU A 108 3.49 -23.87 -21.22
N THR A 109 3.04 -22.71 -21.72
CA THR A 109 3.67 -21.40 -21.40
C THR A 109 2.95 -20.65 -20.29
N LEU A 110 1.92 -21.25 -19.71
CA LEU A 110 1.05 -20.72 -18.66
C LEU A 110 0.31 -19.43 -19.06
N ALA A 111 -0.14 -19.32 -20.32
CA ALA A 111 -0.86 -18.16 -20.82
C ALA A 111 -1.90 -18.52 -21.91
N PHE A 112 -3.04 -17.80 -21.95
CA PHE A 112 -4.18 -18.11 -22.85
C PHE A 112 -3.87 -18.11 -24.35
N LYS A 113 -2.71 -17.54 -24.70
CA LYS A 113 -2.21 -17.43 -26.06
C LYS A 113 -1.90 -18.83 -26.64
N ASP A 114 -1.61 -19.82 -25.78
CA ASP A 114 -1.37 -21.22 -26.14
C ASP A 114 -2.58 -21.87 -26.83
N LEU A 115 -3.82 -21.53 -26.42
CA LEU A 115 -5.07 -22.05 -26.99
C LEU A 115 -5.15 -21.78 -28.50
N ALA A 116 -4.89 -20.54 -28.90
CA ALA A 116 -4.95 -20.12 -30.29
C ALA A 116 -3.69 -20.50 -31.07
N MET A 117 -2.51 -20.48 -30.44
CA MET A 117 -1.23 -20.80 -31.12
C MET A 117 -1.10 -22.27 -31.50
N THR A 118 -1.56 -23.18 -30.64
CA THR A 118 -1.44 -24.62 -30.93
C THR A 118 -2.37 -25.06 -32.07
N LEU A 119 -3.54 -24.41 -32.20
CA LEU A 119 -4.44 -24.56 -33.35
C LEU A 119 -3.91 -23.87 -34.62
N HIS A 120 -3.46 -22.61 -34.52
CA HIS A 120 -2.92 -21.86 -35.66
C HIS A 120 -1.75 -22.61 -36.33
N ARG A 121 -0.86 -23.20 -35.53
CA ARG A 121 0.22 -24.09 -35.98
C ARG A 121 -0.27 -25.29 -36.78
N ALA A 122 -1.43 -25.84 -36.41
CA ALA A 122 -1.91 -27.11 -36.95
C ALA A 122 -2.77 -26.92 -38.20
N LEU A 123 -3.57 -25.85 -38.29
CA LEU A 123 -4.47 -25.58 -39.42
C LEU A 123 -3.79 -25.63 -40.81
N PRO A 124 -2.58 -25.08 -41.02
CA PRO A 124 -1.81 -25.23 -42.26
C PRO A 124 -1.55 -26.66 -42.73
N ARG A 125 -1.61 -27.66 -41.82
CA ARG A 125 -1.31 -29.06 -42.13
C ARG A 125 -2.45 -29.78 -42.85
N LEU A 126 -3.66 -29.23 -42.82
CA LEU A 126 -4.84 -29.75 -43.54
C LEU A 126 -5.05 -29.07 -44.89
N LEU A 127 -4.23 -28.07 -45.23
CA LEU A 127 -4.32 -27.31 -46.48
C LEU A 127 -3.30 -27.83 -47.52
N PRO A 128 -3.56 -27.66 -48.83
CA PRO A 128 -2.61 -28.04 -49.87
C PRO A 128 -1.25 -27.34 -49.69
N ALA A 129 -0.17 -28.12 -49.75
CA ALA A 129 1.19 -27.65 -49.46
C ALA A 129 1.62 -26.53 -50.43
N GLN A 130 1.77 -25.32 -49.91
CA GLN A 130 2.34 -24.19 -50.66
C GLN A 130 3.86 -24.34 -50.79
N GLY A 131 4.41 -23.96 -51.94
CA GLY A 131 5.80 -24.27 -52.35
C GLY A 131 6.93 -23.54 -51.59
N LYS A 132 6.65 -22.88 -50.46
CA LYS A 132 7.64 -22.23 -49.59
C LYS A 132 7.26 -22.45 -48.12
N PRO A 133 8.23 -22.69 -47.22
CA PRO A 133 7.97 -22.73 -45.78
C PRO A 133 7.56 -21.33 -45.28
N PRO A 134 6.47 -21.21 -44.47
CA PRO A 134 6.04 -19.94 -43.91
C PRO A 134 7.03 -19.40 -42.87
N ARG A 135 7.06 -18.07 -42.75
CA ARG A 135 7.91 -17.34 -41.80
C ARG A 135 7.07 -16.44 -40.94
N HIS A 136 7.04 -16.73 -39.66
CA HIS A 136 6.30 -15.94 -38.71
C HIS A 136 7.16 -14.79 -38.22
N CYS A 137 6.65 -13.56 -38.25
CA CYS A 137 7.33 -12.38 -37.70
C CYS A 137 6.35 -11.64 -36.79
N SER A 138 6.72 -11.41 -35.51
CA SER A 138 5.81 -10.78 -34.54
C SER A 138 6.56 -10.11 -33.38
N ARG A 139 6.08 -8.91 -32.98
CA ARG A 139 6.42 -8.33 -31.68
C ARG A 139 5.75 -9.08 -30.53
N THR A 140 6.27 -8.93 -29.32
CA THR A 140 5.55 -9.27 -28.10
C THR A 140 5.86 -8.35 -26.92
N SER A 141 4.85 -8.14 -26.07
CA SER A 141 4.94 -7.63 -24.71
C SER A 141 5.24 -8.73 -23.67
N GLY A 142 5.68 -9.92 -24.10
CA GLY A 142 6.00 -11.08 -23.25
C GLY A 142 5.33 -12.37 -23.74
N ASP A 143 4.14 -12.68 -23.22
CA ASP A 143 3.52 -14.01 -23.39
C ASP A 143 3.34 -14.48 -24.84
N THR A 144 3.11 -13.57 -25.80
CA THR A 144 2.85 -13.99 -27.19
C THR A 144 4.09 -14.61 -27.83
N GLY A 145 5.29 -14.15 -27.46
CA GLY A 145 6.54 -14.74 -27.95
C GLY A 145 6.77 -16.14 -27.42
N GLY A 146 6.53 -16.36 -26.13
CA GLY A 146 6.61 -17.70 -25.51
C GLY A 146 5.68 -18.70 -26.19
N SER A 147 4.38 -18.40 -26.31
CA SER A 147 3.41 -19.28 -26.98
C SER A 147 3.74 -19.53 -28.44
N ALA A 148 4.19 -18.50 -29.17
CA ALA A 148 4.61 -18.63 -30.57
C ALA A 148 5.78 -19.60 -30.71
N ILE A 149 6.84 -19.40 -29.92
CA ILE A 149 8.07 -20.21 -29.94
C ILE A 149 7.78 -21.66 -29.53
N GLN A 150 7.08 -21.87 -28.41
CA GLN A 150 6.76 -23.22 -27.92
C GLN A 150 5.89 -23.98 -28.93
N SER A 151 4.95 -23.31 -29.60
CA SER A 151 4.16 -23.94 -30.67
C SER A 151 5.05 -24.44 -31.82
N ALA A 152 5.97 -23.61 -32.33
CA ALA A 152 6.77 -23.91 -33.52
C ALA A 152 8.08 -24.67 -33.25
N ARG A 153 8.41 -24.92 -31.98
CA ARG A 153 9.64 -25.56 -31.51
C ARG A 153 9.94 -26.86 -32.27
N GLY A 154 11.11 -26.91 -32.91
CA GLY A 154 11.62 -28.11 -33.58
C GLY A 154 10.92 -28.50 -34.90
N LEU A 155 10.02 -27.66 -35.43
CA LEU A 155 9.32 -27.98 -36.68
C LEU A 155 10.18 -27.70 -37.91
N SER A 156 10.51 -28.76 -38.64
CA SER A 156 11.12 -28.66 -39.98
C SER A 156 10.17 -27.99 -40.97
N GLY A 157 10.53 -26.83 -41.49
CA GLY A 157 9.76 -26.11 -42.51
C GLY A 157 8.89 -24.96 -42.00
N VAL A 158 9.11 -24.47 -40.77
CA VAL A 158 8.48 -23.24 -40.25
C VAL A 158 9.53 -22.42 -39.51
N ASP A 159 9.86 -21.22 -39.99
CA ASP A 159 10.73 -20.28 -39.26
C ASP A 159 9.89 -19.33 -38.38
N VAL A 160 10.36 -18.98 -37.18
CA VAL A 160 9.71 -18.00 -36.29
C VAL A 160 10.71 -16.93 -35.81
N VAL A 161 10.36 -15.67 -36.05
CA VAL A 161 11.07 -14.46 -35.62
C VAL A 161 10.22 -13.72 -34.58
N VAL A 162 10.72 -13.65 -33.35
CA VAL A 162 10.11 -12.90 -32.23
C VAL A 162 10.98 -11.72 -31.85
N VAL A 163 10.37 -10.55 -31.65
CA VAL A 163 11.03 -9.35 -31.12
C VAL A 163 10.35 -8.93 -29.82
N TYR A 164 11.12 -8.71 -28.74
CA TYR A 164 10.61 -8.32 -27.41
C TYR A 164 11.37 -7.12 -26.83
N PRO A 165 10.74 -6.29 -25.98
CA PRO A 165 11.39 -5.14 -25.36
C PRO A 165 12.27 -5.59 -24.17
N ARG A 166 13.58 -5.37 -24.32
CA ARG A 166 14.66 -5.69 -23.38
C ARG A 166 14.41 -4.99 -22.04
N GLY A 167 14.40 -5.76 -20.95
CA GLY A 167 14.16 -5.25 -19.58
C GLY A 167 12.71 -4.85 -19.24
N ARG A 168 11.76 -4.95 -20.18
CA ARG A 168 10.34 -4.57 -19.96
C ARG A 168 9.36 -5.75 -19.87
N ILE A 169 9.86 -6.98 -19.75
CA ILE A 169 9.06 -8.21 -19.56
C ILE A 169 9.57 -8.99 -18.35
N THR A 170 8.80 -9.95 -17.82
CA THR A 170 9.31 -10.74 -16.68
C THR A 170 10.42 -11.70 -17.09
N ALA A 171 11.33 -12.01 -16.17
CA ALA A 171 12.40 -12.98 -16.42
C ALA A 171 11.88 -14.37 -16.83
N VAL A 172 10.66 -14.75 -16.40
CA VAL A 172 10.00 -15.99 -16.85
C VAL A 172 9.58 -15.88 -18.32
N GLN A 173 8.95 -14.77 -18.71
CA GLN A 173 8.56 -14.52 -20.11
C GLN A 173 9.77 -14.43 -21.04
N GLU A 174 10.86 -13.80 -20.60
CA GLU A 174 12.12 -13.74 -21.34
C GLU A 174 12.72 -15.13 -21.53
N LYS A 175 12.90 -15.90 -20.44
CA LYS A 175 13.48 -17.25 -20.48
C LYS A 175 12.65 -18.22 -21.34
N GLN A 176 11.32 -18.12 -21.31
CA GLN A 176 10.43 -18.89 -22.20
C GLN A 176 10.71 -18.66 -23.70
N MET A 177 11.33 -17.54 -24.08
CA MET A 177 11.75 -17.27 -25.45
C MET A 177 13.22 -17.65 -25.68
N ILE A 178 14.15 -17.15 -24.85
CA ILE A 178 15.58 -17.22 -25.12
C ILE A 178 16.22 -18.60 -24.84
N THR A 179 15.55 -19.50 -24.11
CA THR A 179 16.05 -20.88 -23.86
C THR A 179 15.72 -21.88 -24.99
N CYS A 180 15.04 -21.43 -26.04
CA CYS A 180 14.68 -22.23 -27.21
C CYS A 180 15.77 -22.10 -28.28
N LEU A 181 16.58 -23.15 -28.45
CA LEU A 181 17.82 -23.13 -29.24
C LEU A 181 17.71 -23.82 -30.60
N GLU A 182 16.52 -24.33 -30.92
CA GLU A 182 16.16 -24.97 -32.17
C GLU A 182 16.43 -24.03 -33.36
N ASP A 183 16.92 -24.57 -34.49
CA ASP A 183 17.47 -23.76 -35.60
C ASP A 183 16.42 -22.93 -36.36
N ASN A 184 15.14 -23.20 -36.13
CA ASN A 184 14.01 -22.50 -36.70
C ASN A 184 13.45 -21.37 -35.81
N ILE A 185 14.08 -21.13 -34.64
CA ILE A 185 13.66 -20.13 -33.65
C ILE A 185 14.69 -18.98 -33.59
N HIS A 186 14.22 -17.77 -33.88
CA HIS A 186 15.02 -16.56 -33.98
C HIS A 186 14.45 -15.48 -33.04
N VAL A 187 15.22 -15.11 -32.01
CA VAL A 187 14.75 -14.20 -30.95
C VAL A 187 15.59 -12.93 -30.93
N PHE A 188 14.92 -11.78 -30.89
CA PHE A 188 15.53 -10.45 -30.81
C PHE A 188 15.08 -9.71 -29.55
N ALA A 189 16.06 -9.22 -28.78
CA ALA A 189 15.85 -8.30 -27.66
C ALA A 189 16.09 -6.87 -28.17
N ALA A 190 15.04 -6.07 -28.27
CA ALA A 190 15.09 -4.69 -28.73
C ALA A 190 14.98 -3.71 -27.57
N ASP A 191 15.62 -2.55 -27.67
CA ASP A 191 15.39 -1.47 -26.71
C ASP A 191 13.99 -0.83 -26.90
N GLY A 192 13.62 0.09 -26.01
CA GLY A 192 12.32 0.77 -26.09
C GLY A 192 11.14 -0.09 -25.61
N SER A 193 9.94 0.24 -26.08
CA SER A 193 8.66 -0.35 -25.68
C SER A 193 8.13 -1.37 -26.69
N SER A 194 7.04 -2.06 -26.30
CA SER A 194 6.29 -2.96 -27.19
C SER A 194 5.77 -2.24 -28.45
N ASP A 195 5.52 -0.93 -28.39
CA ASP A 195 4.94 -0.15 -29.49
C ASP A 195 6.00 0.51 -30.38
N ASP A 196 7.15 0.89 -29.82
CA ASP A 196 8.36 1.24 -30.61
C ASP A 196 8.71 0.10 -31.59
N ILE A 197 8.60 -1.15 -31.15
CA ILE A 197 8.88 -2.36 -31.95
C ILE A 197 7.79 -2.62 -33.03
N ASP A 198 6.56 -2.15 -32.85
CA ASP A 198 5.49 -2.36 -33.84
C ASP A 198 5.67 -1.50 -35.10
N VAL A 199 6.30 -0.33 -34.96
CA VAL A 199 6.57 0.60 -36.08
C VAL A 199 7.37 -0.07 -37.22
N PRO A 200 8.57 -0.63 -37.00
CA PRO A 200 9.30 -1.33 -38.05
C PRO A 200 8.59 -2.61 -38.51
N ILE A 201 7.94 -3.38 -37.61
CA ILE A 201 7.25 -4.62 -37.99
C ILE A 201 6.07 -4.34 -38.93
N ARG A 202 5.30 -3.27 -38.71
CA ARG A 202 4.24 -2.86 -39.64
C ARG A 202 4.79 -2.53 -41.03
N ARG A 203 5.92 -1.82 -41.11
CA ARG A 203 6.62 -1.54 -42.38
C ARG A 203 7.11 -2.82 -43.09
N LEU A 204 7.56 -3.84 -42.34
CA LEU A 204 7.88 -5.16 -42.93
C LEU A 204 6.67 -5.81 -43.62
N PHE A 205 5.46 -5.65 -43.07
CA PHE A 205 4.23 -6.19 -43.67
C PHE A 205 3.62 -5.31 -44.78
N SER A 206 3.89 -3.99 -44.78
CA SER A 206 3.58 -3.11 -45.90
C SER A 206 4.40 -3.44 -47.16
N ASP A 207 5.58 -4.05 -47.00
CA ASP A 207 6.46 -4.50 -48.09
C ASP A 207 5.91 -5.77 -48.76
N GLN A 208 4.93 -5.58 -49.64
CA GLN A 208 4.19 -6.67 -50.30
C GLN A 208 5.05 -7.58 -51.19
N GLU A 209 6.23 -7.13 -51.63
CA GLU A 209 7.18 -7.97 -52.35
C GLU A 209 7.96 -8.86 -51.37
N LEU A 210 8.51 -8.28 -50.28
CA LEU A 210 9.16 -9.05 -49.21
C LEU A 210 8.22 -10.13 -48.63
N VAL A 211 6.95 -9.78 -48.39
CA VAL A 211 5.92 -10.70 -47.87
C VAL A 211 5.73 -11.91 -48.80
N LYS A 212 5.59 -11.69 -50.12
CA LYS A 212 5.42 -12.77 -51.12
C LYS A 212 6.72 -13.53 -51.40
N GLN A 213 7.86 -12.85 -51.33
CA GLN A 213 9.18 -13.45 -51.55
C GLN A 213 9.53 -14.42 -50.41
N HIS A 214 9.26 -14.03 -49.15
CA HIS A 214 9.67 -14.77 -47.96
C HIS A 214 8.56 -15.53 -47.24
N SER A 215 7.30 -15.42 -47.68
CA SER A 215 6.11 -16.02 -47.06
C SER A 215 5.92 -15.55 -45.61
N LEU A 216 5.93 -14.23 -45.42
CA LEU A 216 5.81 -13.59 -44.10
C LEU A 216 4.35 -13.54 -43.62
N MET A 217 4.13 -13.96 -42.38
CA MET A 217 2.82 -13.95 -41.71
C MET A 217 2.96 -13.67 -40.20
N SER A 218 1.86 -13.40 -39.50
CA SER A 218 1.89 -13.05 -38.07
C SER A 218 1.31 -14.14 -37.17
N LEU A 219 1.91 -14.32 -35.98
CA LEU A 219 1.39 -15.16 -34.87
C LEU A 219 0.70 -14.33 -33.78
N ASN A 220 0.84 -13.00 -33.81
CA ASN A 220 0.10 -12.15 -32.88
C ASN A 220 -1.37 -11.95 -33.35
N SER A 221 -2.13 -11.16 -32.60
CA SER A 221 -3.57 -10.95 -32.83
C SER A 221 -3.93 -10.16 -34.09
N VAL A 222 -2.95 -9.75 -34.91
CA VAL A 222 -3.22 -9.25 -36.27
C VAL A 222 -3.87 -10.34 -37.12
N ASN A 223 -3.37 -11.58 -37.06
CA ASN A 223 -3.91 -12.70 -37.84
C ASN A 223 -5.31 -13.12 -37.32
N TRP A 224 -6.29 -13.16 -38.24
CA TRP A 224 -7.69 -13.44 -37.92
C TRP A 224 -7.90 -14.77 -37.19
N SER A 225 -7.17 -15.83 -37.57
CA SER A 225 -7.38 -17.18 -36.98
C SER A 225 -7.11 -17.21 -35.47
N ARG A 226 -6.26 -16.30 -34.96
CA ARG A 226 -6.02 -16.15 -33.51
C ARG A 226 -7.26 -15.59 -32.80
N VAL A 227 -7.94 -14.61 -33.41
CA VAL A 227 -9.19 -14.02 -32.91
C VAL A 227 -10.33 -15.02 -33.05
N MET A 228 -10.40 -15.75 -34.16
CA MET A 228 -11.40 -16.79 -34.43
C MET A 228 -11.47 -17.86 -33.33
N VAL A 229 -10.32 -18.35 -32.83
CA VAL A 229 -10.28 -19.31 -31.71
C VAL A 229 -10.69 -18.65 -30.38
N GLN A 230 -10.47 -17.34 -30.22
CA GLN A 230 -10.88 -16.61 -29.01
C GLN A 230 -12.40 -16.47 -28.86
N LEU A 231 -13.18 -16.47 -29.96
CA LEU A 231 -14.66 -16.51 -29.90
C LEU A 231 -15.17 -17.69 -29.03
N ALA A 232 -14.48 -18.83 -29.06
CA ALA A 232 -14.93 -20.04 -28.37
C ALA A 232 -14.94 -19.92 -26.84
N HIS A 233 -14.05 -19.13 -26.22
CA HIS A 233 -14.08 -18.98 -24.75
C HIS A 233 -15.16 -18.00 -24.27
N PHE A 234 -15.53 -16.99 -25.06
CA PHE A 234 -16.72 -16.17 -24.79
C PHE A 234 -18.00 -17.00 -24.88
N LEU A 235 -18.10 -17.88 -25.89
CA LEU A 235 -19.22 -18.82 -26.02
C LEU A 235 -19.21 -19.87 -24.89
N TYR A 236 -18.05 -20.38 -24.48
CA TYR A 236 -17.95 -21.32 -23.35
C TYR A 236 -18.43 -20.69 -22.04
N ALA A 237 -17.98 -19.47 -21.73
CA ALA A 237 -18.48 -18.71 -20.59
C ALA A 237 -19.99 -18.43 -20.70
N TYR A 238 -20.48 -18.06 -21.89
CA TYR A 238 -21.91 -17.86 -22.11
C TYR A 238 -22.72 -19.11 -21.75
N LEU A 239 -22.35 -20.27 -22.31
CA LEU A 239 -23.06 -21.52 -22.06
C LEU A 239 -23.03 -21.95 -20.58
N HIS A 240 -21.90 -21.77 -19.88
CA HIS A 240 -21.71 -22.25 -18.51
C HIS A 240 -22.03 -21.24 -17.40
N VAL A 241 -22.22 -19.95 -17.71
CA VAL A 241 -22.37 -18.86 -16.71
C VAL A 241 -23.60 -17.99 -16.93
N SER A 242 -24.15 -17.87 -18.15
CA SER A 242 -25.31 -16.99 -18.41
C SER A 242 -26.63 -17.47 -17.77
N GLY A 243 -26.71 -18.74 -17.36
CA GLY A 243 -27.96 -19.36 -16.89
C GLY A 243 -28.87 -19.86 -18.02
N LEU A 244 -28.33 -20.04 -19.23
CA LEU A 244 -29.06 -20.51 -20.42
C LEU A 244 -29.87 -21.80 -20.18
N GLU A 245 -29.39 -22.70 -19.32
CA GLU A 245 -30.06 -23.97 -19.01
C GLU A 245 -31.27 -23.81 -18.07
N GLN A 246 -31.35 -22.71 -17.31
CA GLN A 246 -32.53 -22.37 -16.51
C GLN A 246 -33.56 -21.52 -17.29
N ALA A 247 -33.24 -21.07 -18.51
CA ALA A 247 -34.11 -20.20 -19.30
C ALA A 247 -35.16 -20.99 -20.11
N GLU A 248 -36.45 -20.73 -19.84
CA GLU A 248 -37.57 -21.42 -20.50
C GLU A 248 -37.51 -21.38 -22.03
N THR A 249 -38.08 -22.41 -22.67
CA THR A 249 -38.08 -22.54 -24.13
C THR A 249 -39.06 -21.56 -24.78
N GLY A 250 -38.58 -20.34 -25.02
CA GLY A 250 -39.34 -19.21 -25.56
C GLY A 250 -39.02 -17.88 -24.87
N ALA A 251 -38.35 -17.92 -23.72
CA ALA A 251 -37.84 -16.73 -23.04
C ALA A 251 -36.70 -16.05 -23.83
N PRO A 252 -36.48 -14.73 -23.65
CA PRO A 252 -35.30 -14.06 -24.19
C PRO A 252 -34.01 -14.65 -23.62
N LEU A 253 -32.94 -14.64 -24.42
CA LEU A 253 -31.63 -15.12 -23.99
C LEU A 253 -31.08 -14.28 -22.82
N PRO A 254 -30.58 -14.91 -21.74
CA PRO A 254 -30.06 -14.19 -20.57
C PRO A 254 -28.77 -13.44 -20.90
N ILE A 255 -28.60 -12.24 -20.33
CA ILE A 255 -27.40 -11.41 -20.55
C ILE A 255 -26.25 -11.95 -19.67
N LEU A 256 -25.07 -12.11 -20.25
CA LEU A 256 -23.82 -12.33 -19.50
C LEU A 256 -22.94 -11.09 -19.59
N GLU A 257 -22.42 -10.62 -18.46
CA GLU A 257 -21.36 -9.62 -18.44
C GLU A 257 -19.97 -10.27 -18.42
N MET A 258 -19.09 -9.84 -19.32
CA MET A 258 -17.74 -10.40 -19.46
C MET A 258 -16.66 -9.34 -19.33
N VAL A 259 -15.79 -9.52 -18.35
CA VAL A 259 -14.68 -8.63 -18.04
C VAL A 259 -13.39 -9.17 -18.66
N VAL A 260 -12.74 -8.35 -19.47
CA VAL A 260 -11.63 -8.74 -20.35
C VAL A 260 -10.41 -7.85 -20.07
N PRO A 261 -9.31 -8.40 -19.51
CA PRO A 261 -8.09 -7.63 -19.35
C PRO A 261 -7.40 -7.50 -20.71
N THR A 262 -7.03 -6.28 -21.09
CA THR A 262 -6.61 -5.95 -22.46
C THR A 262 -5.57 -4.83 -22.51
N GLY A 263 -4.66 -4.94 -23.48
CA GLY A 263 -3.84 -3.84 -23.98
C GLY A 263 -4.04 -3.74 -25.49
N GLY A 264 -3.40 -4.63 -26.24
CA GLY A 264 -3.50 -4.77 -27.71
C GLY A 264 -4.88 -5.15 -28.31
N ALA A 265 -5.98 -4.95 -27.59
CA ALA A 265 -7.41 -5.07 -27.95
C ALA A 265 -7.93 -6.41 -28.57
N GLY A 266 -7.07 -7.40 -28.85
CA GLY A 266 -7.47 -8.61 -29.57
C GLY A 266 -8.57 -9.43 -28.88
N ASN A 267 -8.49 -9.59 -27.55
CA ASN A 267 -9.44 -10.43 -26.81
C ASN A 267 -10.80 -9.74 -26.62
N ILE A 268 -10.83 -8.42 -26.43
CA ILE A 268 -12.10 -7.67 -26.36
C ILE A 268 -12.78 -7.63 -27.75
N ALA A 269 -12.02 -7.52 -28.84
CA ALA A 269 -12.56 -7.62 -30.20
C ALA A 269 -13.22 -8.98 -30.49
N ALA A 270 -12.68 -10.09 -29.96
CA ALA A 270 -13.33 -11.41 -30.03
C ALA A 270 -14.71 -11.40 -29.31
N GLY A 271 -14.81 -10.77 -28.14
CA GLY A 271 -16.08 -10.57 -27.44
C GLY A 271 -17.07 -9.71 -28.23
N CYS A 272 -16.62 -8.61 -28.84
CA CYS A 272 -17.44 -7.77 -29.72
C CYS A 272 -17.99 -8.56 -30.92
N ILE A 273 -17.20 -9.47 -31.48
CA ILE A 273 -17.64 -10.37 -32.56
C ILE A 273 -18.73 -11.32 -32.07
N VAL A 274 -18.56 -11.99 -30.92
CA VAL A 274 -19.58 -12.88 -30.35
C VAL A 274 -20.88 -12.12 -30.04
N LYS A 275 -20.80 -10.88 -29.56
CA LYS A 275 -21.97 -10.00 -29.40
C LYS A 275 -22.70 -9.74 -30.73
N GLN A 276 -21.95 -9.46 -31.79
CA GLN A 276 -22.48 -9.24 -33.15
C GLN A 276 -22.97 -10.54 -33.84
N MET A 277 -22.63 -11.73 -33.33
CA MET A 277 -23.19 -13.01 -33.74
C MET A 277 -24.57 -13.30 -33.11
N GLY A 278 -25.11 -12.38 -32.31
CA GLY A 278 -26.45 -12.47 -31.69
C GLY A 278 -26.47 -12.89 -30.22
N ILE A 279 -25.31 -13.05 -29.59
CA ILE A 279 -25.21 -13.48 -28.18
C ILE A 279 -25.27 -12.25 -27.27
N PRO A 280 -26.16 -12.20 -26.25
CA PRO A 280 -26.32 -11.03 -25.40
C PRO A 280 -25.18 -10.89 -24.37
N LEU A 281 -24.08 -10.27 -24.80
CA LEU A 281 -22.95 -9.94 -23.93
C LEU A 281 -22.95 -8.47 -23.50
N CYS A 282 -22.81 -8.19 -22.21
CA CYS A 282 -22.15 -6.97 -21.75
C CYS A 282 -20.62 -7.23 -21.76
N LEU A 283 -19.82 -6.23 -22.13
CA LEU A 283 -18.38 -6.39 -22.36
C LEU A 283 -17.64 -5.24 -21.68
N VAL A 284 -16.67 -5.56 -20.83
CA VAL A 284 -15.88 -4.55 -20.12
C VAL A 284 -14.40 -4.74 -20.43
N ALA A 285 -13.77 -3.69 -20.94
CA ALA A 285 -12.35 -3.64 -21.27
C ALA A 285 -11.56 -3.08 -20.09
N MET A 286 -10.64 -3.87 -19.54
CA MET A 286 -9.83 -3.48 -18.38
C MET A 286 -8.35 -3.31 -18.74
N THR A 287 -7.84 -2.10 -18.56
CA THR A 287 -6.45 -1.67 -18.81
C THR A 287 -5.72 -1.36 -17.51
N ASN A 288 -4.39 -1.45 -17.52
CA ASN A 288 -3.57 -0.86 -16.47
C ASN A 288 -3.35 0.66 -16.74
N ALA A 289 -2.29 1.25 -16.18
CA ALA A 289 -1.90 2.65 -16.41
C ALA A 289 -1.60 3.01 -17.89
N ASN A 290 -1.55 2.03 -18.80
CA ASN A 290 -1.63 2.27 -20.24
C ASN A 290 -3.09 2.19 -20.68
N ASP A 291 -3.79 3.29 -20.43
CA ASP A 291 -5.25 3.38 -20.30
C ASP A 291 -6.00 3.73 -21.60
N ILE A 292 -5.31 3.83 -22.74
CA ILE A 292 -5.88 4.33 -24.00
C ILE A 292 -7.21 3.64 -24.40
N VAL A 293 -7.32 2.31 -24.22
CA VAL A 293 -8.58 1.58 -24.54
C VAL A 293 -9.72 1.98 -23.59
N HIS A 294 -9.43 2.30 -22.33
CA HIS A 294 -10.40 2.76 -21.33
C HIS A 294 -10.88 4.18 -21.65
N ARG A 295 -9.97 5.12 -21.93
CA ARG A 295 -10.32 6.49 -22.39
C ARG A 295 -11.13 6.46 -23.69
N THR A 296 -10.71 5.68 -24.67
CA THR A 296 -11.44 5.49 -25.94
C THR A 296 -12.89 5.03 -25.73
N VAL A 297 -13.16 4.17 -24.74
CA VAL A 297 -14.51 3.63 -24.47
C VAL A 297 -15.34 4.52 -23.54
N GLN A 298 -14.73 5.33 -22.66
CA GLN A 298 -15.47 6.21 -21.74
C GLN A 298 -15.69 7.62 -22.27
N THR A 299 -14.66 8.26 -22.84
CA THR A 299 -14.67 9.67 -23.27
C THR A 299 -14.46 9.84 -24.77
N GLY A 300 -14.08 8.78 -25.49
CA GLY A 300 -13.74 8.83 -26.91
C GLY A 300 -12.30 9.26 -27.20
N ASP A 301 -11.51 9.54 -26.18
CA ASP A 301 -10.12 9.96 -26.33
C ASP A 301 -9.22 8.77 -26.71
N PHE A 302 -9.01 8.60 -28.00
CA PHE A 302 -8.07 7.65 -28.59
C PHE A 302 -6.72 8.35 -28.82
N SER A 303 -6.04 8.71 -27.72
CA SER A 303 -4.70 9.30 -27.75
C SER A 303 -3.67 8.50 -26.95
N MET A 304 -2.46 8.40 -27.51
CA MET A 304 -1.32 7.78 -26.82
C MET A 304 -0.76 8.72 -25.75
N ALA A 305 -0.41 8.17 -24.58
CA ALA A 305 0.47 8.88 -23.65
C ALA A 305 1.88 9.03 -24.26
N THR A 306 2.65 10.02 -23.81
CA THR A 306 4.00 10.31 -24.32
C THR A 306 5.02 9.18 -24.11
N ASN A 307 4.75 8.27 -23.17
CA ASN A 307 5.56 7.08 -22.89
C ASN A 307 4.65 5.89 -22.55
N VAL A 308 5.09 4.68 -22.90
CA VAL A 308 4.52 3.44 -22.36
C VAL A 308 5.06 3.24 -20.94
N THR A 309 4.17 3.36 -19.95
CA THR A 309 4.45 3.14 -18.53
C THR A 309 4.66 1.66 -18.27
N GLN A 310 5.80 1.30 -17.65
CA GLN A 310 6.04 -0.09 -17.25
C GLN A 310 5.28 -0.41 -15.96
N THR A 311 4.51 -1.50 -15.97
CA THR A 311 3.67 -1.90 -14.83
C THR A 311 4.01 -3.30 -14.33
N MET A 312 3.34 -3.74 -13.26
CA MET A 312 3.39 -5.13 -12.79
C MET A 312 2.71 -6.11 -13.76
N ALA A 313 2.01 -5.63 -14.79
CA ALA A 313 1.26 -6.40 -15.79
C ALA A 313 1.83 -6.23 -17.22
N PRO A 314 3.14 -6.51 -17.48
CA PRO A 314 3.83 -6.08 -18.69
C PRO A 314 3.22 -6.54 -20.02
N ALA A 315 2.54 -7.71 -20.05
CA ALA A 315 1.91 -8.21 -21.28
C ALA A 315 0.76 -7.33 -21.83
N ILE A 316 0.26 -6.34 -21.08
CA ILE A 316 -0.70 -5.33 -21.56
C ILE A 316 -0.16 -3.88 -21.52
N ASP A 317 1.14 -3.67 -21.30
CA ASP A 317 1.78 -2.34 -21.39
C ASP A 317 1.88 -1.90 -22.86
N ILE A 318 0.76 -1.38 -23.39
CA ILE A 318 0.51 -1.06 -24.80
C ILE A 318 -0.33 0.23 -24.90
N GLN A 319 0.24 1.26 -25.51
CA GLN A 319 -0.43 2.51 -25.91
C GLN A 319 -0.88 2.47 -27.39
N ASP A 320 -0.47 1.46 -28.17
CA ASP A 320 -0.94 1.22 -29.56
C ASP A 320 -1.83 -0.05 -29.63
N PRO A 321 -3.13 0.06 -29.32
CA PRO A 321 -4.03 -1.09 -29.19
C PRO A 321 -4.62 -1.51 -30.54
N TYR A 322 -3.76 -1.83 -31.52
CA TYR A 322 -4.09 -2.05 -32.94
C TYR A 322 -5.41 -2.79 -33.26
N ASN A 323 -5.91 -3.73 -32.44
CA ASN A 323 -7.22 -4.37 -32.67
C ASN A 323 -8.44 -3.45 -32.45
N MET A 324 -8.30 -2.24 -31.88
CA MET A 324 -9.40 -1.27 -31.79
C MET A 324 -9.96 -0.92 -33.18
N GLU A 325 -9.15 -0.98 -34.23
CA GLU A 325 -9.61 -0.83 -35.62
C GLU A 325 -10.67 -1.89 -36.02
N ARG A 326 -10.61 -3.12 -35.49
CA ARG A 326 -11.70 -4.12 -35.66
C ARG A 326 -12.95 -3.75 -34.87
N VAL A 327 -12.80 -3.14 -33.69
CA VAL A 327 -13.93 -2.67 -32.87
C VAL A 327 -14.62 -1.49 -33.56
N PHE A 328 -13.85 -0.50 -34.02
CA PHE A 328 -14.36 0.64 -34.78
C PHE A 328 -15.10 0.19 -36.04
N TRP A 329 -14.59 -0.81 -36.79
CA TRP A 329 -15.28 -1.37 -37.95
C TRP A 329 -16.60 -2.07 -37.61
N LEU A 330 -16.73 -2.70 -36.44
CA LEU A 330 -18.00 -3.27 -35.99
C LEU A 330 -18.99 -2.18 -35.54
N LEU A 331 -18.51 -1.10 -34.92
CA LEU A 331 -19.34 0.01 -34.43
C LEU A 331 -19.75 0.98 -35.55
N SER A 332 -18.92 1.19 -36.57
CA SER A 332 -19.19 2.04 -37.74
C SER A 332 -20.21 1.44 -38.74
N GLY A 333 -20.83 0.30 -38.41
CA GLY A 333 -21.70 -0.42 -39.33
C GLY A 333 -20.95 -1.05 -40.51
N ARG A 334 -19.65 -1.37 -40.34
CA ARG A 334 -18.72 -1.91 -41.35
C ARG A 334 -18.24 -0.91 -42.40
N ASP A 335 -18.34 0.39 -42.12
CA ASP A 335 -17.72 1.42 -42.95
C ASP A 335 -16.19 1.40 -42.79
N GLY A 336 -15.52 0.79 -43.77
CA GLY A 336 -14.06 0.74 -43.84
C GLY A 336 -13.40 2.03 -44.33
N ALA A 337 -14.13 2.95 -44.97
CA ALA A 337 -13.59 4.24 -45.39
C ALA A 337 -13.47 5.21 -44.20
N LEU A 338 -14.49 5.23 -43.33
CA LEU A 338 -14.45 5.95 -42.06
C LEU A 338 -13.31 5.42 -41.17
N VAL A 339 -13.26 4.10 -40.94
CA VAL A 339 -12.23 3.45 -40.13
C VAL A 339 -10.82 3.71 -40.69
N LYS A 340 -10.65 3.67 -42.02
CA LYS A 340 -9.39 4.03 -42.65
C LYS A 340 -8.96 5.47 -42.30
N GLY A 341 -9.86 6.45 -42.44
CA GLY A 341 -9.57 7.85 -42.11
C GLY A 341 -9.15 8.04 -40.65
N MET A 342 -9.93 7.49 -39.71
CA MET A 342 -9.63 7.54 -38.27
C MET A 342 -8.25 6.95 -37.95
N MET A 343 -7.91 5.82 -38.56
CA MET A 343 -6.65 5.12 -38.29
C MET A 343 -5.45 5.75 -39.01
N GLU A 344 -5.62 6.35 -40.19
CA GLU A 344 -4.56 7.12 -40.87
C GLU A 344 -4.27 8.44 -40.11
N GLU A 345 -5.31 9.09 -39.56
CA GLU A 345 -5.17 10.26 -38.69
C GLU A 345 -4.41 9.91 -37.40
N PHE A 346 -4.89 8.91 -36.65
CA PHE A 346 -4.24 8.44 -35.41
C PHE A 346 -2.78 7.99 -35.64
N GLN A 347 -2.49 7.35 -36.77
CA GLN A 347 -1.12 6.95 -37.15
C GLN A 347 -0.20 8.14 -37.50
N HIS A 348 -0.74 9.35 -37.68
CA HIS A 348 0.03 10.57 -37.94
C HIS A 348 0.08 11.53 -36.73
N SER A 349 -1.01 11.66 -35.99
CA SER A 349 -1.15 12.60 -34.86
C SER A 349 -0.86 11.98 -33.48
N HIS A 350 -0.90 10.65 -33.36
CA HIS A 350 -1.00 9.90 -32.09
C HIS A 350 -2.23 10.28 -31.22
N ARG A 351 -3.20 11.03 -31.76
CA ARG A 351 -4.38 11.54 -31.05
C ARG A 351 -5.60 11.61 -31.98
N HIS A 352 -6.70 10.98 -31.60
CA HIS A 352 -7.98 11.08 -32.30
C HIS A 352 -9.13 11.07 -31.28
N THR A 353 -10.21 11.80 -31.56
CA THR A 353 -11.40 11.85 -30.69
C THR A 353 -12.58 11.22 -31.41
N LEU A 354 -13.14 10.17 -30.84
CA LEU A 354 -14.27 9.45 -31.39
C LEU A 354 -15.57 10.27 -31.34
N PRO A 355 -16.45 10.16 -32.36
CA PRO A 355 -17.80 10.71 -32.30
C PRO A 355 -18.63 10.15 -31.12
N GLU A 356 -19.41 11.03 -30.49
CA GLU A 356 -20.19 10.80 -29.26
C GLU A 356 -21.12 9.56 -29.27
N ALA A 357 -21.47 9.06 -30.46
CA ALA A 357 -22.29 7.86 -30.66
C ALA A 357 -21.64 6.53 -30.22
N LEU A 358 -20.45 6.54 -29.59
CA LEU A 358 -19.59 5.35 -29.41
C LEU A 358 -19.20 4.96 -27.96
N HIS A 359 -19.62 5.66 -26.89
CA HIS A 359 -19.01 5.55 -25.53
C HIS A 359 -19.96 5.07 -24.38
N LYS A 360 -19.45 4.36 -23.33
CA LYS A 360 -19.98 4.25 -21.92
C LYS A 360 -19.35 3.18 -20.94
N GLN A 361 -18.97 3.61 -19.70
CA GLN A 361 -19.03 2.98 -18.32
C GLN A 361 -17.92 2.01 -17.70
N ARG A 362 -18.01 1.56 -16.39
CA ARG A 362 -16.94 1.59 -15.29
C ARG A 362 -16.83 0.46 -14.15
N CYS A 363 -15.65 0.34 -13.43
CA CYS A 363 -15.16 0.05 -11.97
C CYS A 363 -15.27 -1.25 -11.03
N TRP A 364 -14.37 -1.49 -9.99
CA TRP A 364 -14.26 -2.63 -8.91
C TRP A 364 -13.62 -2.33 -7.48
N LYS A 365 -13.99 -3.01 -6.33
CA LYS A 365 -13.25 -3.97 -5.42
C LYS A 365 -14.07 -4.50 -4.20
N GLU A 366 -14.10 -5.78 -3.74
CA GLU A 366 -13.79 -7.22 -4.12
C GLU A 366 -14.92 -8.52 -4.45
N ASN A 367 -13.76 -9.43 -4.57
CA ASN A 367 -13.34 -10.92 -4.44
C ASN A 367 -11.86 -11.25 -4.02
N GLN A 368 -11.66 -12.40 -3.33
CA GLN A 368 -10.37 -13.09 -2.97
C GLN A 368 -9.93 -14.25 -3.92
N TYR A 369 -9.04 -14.01 -4.90
CA TYR A 369 -8.40 -15.06 -5.74
C TYR A 369 -6.87 -14.79 -5.88
N LEU A 370 -6.03 -15.81 -6.10
CA LEU A 370 -4.59 -15.60 -6.36
C LEU A 370 -4.35 -15.16 -7.82
N LEU A 371 -4.40 -13.85 -8.04
CA LEU A 371 -4.40 -13.24 -9.36
C LEU A 371 -2.99 -13.11 -9.95
N CYS A 372 -2.85 -13.42 -11.25
CA CYS A 372 -1.76 -12.80 -12.02
C CYS A 372 -2.09 -11.31 -12.24
N PRO A 373 -1.10 -10.41 -12.40
CA PRO A 373 -1.36 -8.98 -12.55
C PRO A 373 -2.28 -8.59 -13.72
N HIS A 374 -2.38 -9.38 -14.78
CA HIS A 374 -3.38 -9.17 -15.84
C HIS A 374 -4.78 -9.53 -15.39
N THR A 375 -4.93 -10.72 -14.80
CA THR A 375 -6.19 -11.13 -14.21
C THR A 375 -6.56 -10.20 -13.07
N ALA A 376 -5.63 -9.55 -12.36
CA ALA A 376 -5.91 -8.60 -11.30
C ALA A 376 -6.59 -7.30 -11.78
N VAL A 377 -6.61 -7.00 -13.08
CA VAL A 377 -7.31 -5.83 -13.65
C VAL A 377 -8.72 -6.16 -14.16
N ALA A 378 -8.97 -7.37 -14.67
CA ALA A 378 -10.36 -7.88 -14.81
C ALA A 378 -10.95 -8.30 -13.46
N VAL A 379 -10.03 -8.78 -12.64
CA VAL A 379 -9.90 -8.78 -11.18
C VAL A 379 -10.13 -7.39 -10.55
N TRP A 380 -10.34 -6.37 -11.41
CA TRP A 380 -10.71 -4.99 -11.14
C TRP A 380 -11.94 -4.54 -11.98
N HIS A 381 -12.96 -5.40 -12.19
CA HIS A 381 -14.33 -4.92 -12.54
C HIS A 381 -15.54 -5.44 -11.73
N HIS A 382 -15.67 -6.72 -11.40
CA HIS A 382 -16.83 -7.29 -10.67
C HIS A 382 -17.39 -6.61 -9.37
N TYR A 383 -16.71 -5.73 -8.62
CA TYR A 383 -17.17 -5.26 -7.27
C TYR A 383 -17.69 -3.79 -7.17
N ASN A 384 -16.83 -2.75 -7.11
CA ASN A 384 -17.20 -1.30 -7.00
C ASN A 384 -18.10 -0.80 -8.15
N CYS A 385 -18.39 -1.61 -9.16
CA CYS A 385 -19.69 -1.57 -9.81
C CYS A 385 -20.30 -2.96 -9.67
N PRO A 386 -21.26 -3.18 -8.73
CA PRO A 386 -21.82 -4.51 -8.50
C PRO A 386 -22.54 -5.04 -9.75
N PRO A 387 -22.81 -6.35 -9.85
CA PRO A 387 -23.58 -6.90 -10.96
C PRO A 387 -24.96 -6.24 -11.05
N THR A 388 -25.43 -5.97 -12.27
CA THR A 388 -26.84 -5.57 -12.44
C THR A 388 -27.72 -6.73 -12.00
N ALA A 389 -28.74 -6.45 -11.17
CA ALA A 389 -29.59 -7.51 -10.60
C ALA A 389 -30.19 -8.41 -11.71
N GLY A 390 -29.92 -9.72 -11.64
CA GLY A 390 -30.32 -10.70 -12.65
C GLY A 390 -29.36 -10.87 -13.84
N VAL A 391 -28.21 -10.20 -13.86
CA VAL A 391 -27.14 -10.35 -14.87
C VAL A 391 -25.93 -11.04 -14.23
N ASN A 392 -25.61 -12.24 -14.70
CA ASN A 392 -24.41 -12.96 -14.24
C ASN A 392 -23.14 -12.32 -14.83
N ARG A 393 -22.00 -12.43 -14.12
CA ARG A 393 -20.73 -11.81 -14.51
C ARG A 393 -19.56 -12.80 -14.47
N CYS A 394 -18.74 -12.79 -15.53
CA CYS A 394 -17.56 -13.65 -15.68
C CYS A 394 -16.30 -12.82 -16.00
N CYS A 395 -15.16 -13.13 -15.37
CA CYS A 395 -13.89 -12.44 -15.57
C CYS A 395 -12.85 -13.38 -16.21
N ILE A 396 -12.12 -12.90 -17.22
CA ILE A 396 -11.19 -13.75 -17.99
C ILE A 396 -9.77 -13.71 -17.40
N ALA A 397 -9.26 -14.86 -16.95
CA ALA A 397 -7.89 -15.01 -16.49
C ALA A 397 -6.93 -15.43 -17.63
N THR A 398 -5.94 -14.59 -17.90
CA THR A 398 -5.16 -14.63 -19.17
C THR A 398 -3.73 -15.17 -19.04
N ALA A 399 -3.23 -15.35 -17.82
CA ALA A 399 -1.94 -15.96 -17.49
C ALA A 399 -1.93 -16.46 -16.03
N SER A 400 -1.02 -17.38 -15.69
CA SER A 400 -0.80 -17.82 -14.31
C SER A 400 -0.01 -16.79 -13.48
N PRO A 401 -0.29 -16.60 -12.18
CA PRO A 401 0.54 -15.78 -11.29
C PRO A 401 2.00 -16.23 -11.23
N ALA A 402 2.30 -17.52 -11.49
CA ALA A 402 3.66 -18.06 -11.49
C ALA A 402 4.61 -17.40 -12.51
N LYS A 403 4.09 -16.69 -13.52
CA LYS A 403 4.91 -15.92 -14.48
C LYS A 403 5.36 -14.54 -13.95
N PHE A 404 4.83 -14.12 -12.81
CA PHE A 404 4.95 -12.76 -12.25
C PHE A 404 5.39 -12.78 -10.78
N GLN A 405 6.34 -13.65 -10.44
CA GLN A 405 6.82 -13.87 -9.06
C GLN A 405 7.14 -12.56 -8.31
N ALA A 406 7.82 -11.60 -8.96
CA ALA A 406 8.14 -10.29 -8.37
C ALA A 406 6.91 -9.40 -8.07
N ALA A 407 5.75 -9.67 -8.69
CA ALA A 407 4.48 -9.02 -8.35
C ALA A 407 3.79 -9.73 -7.17
N VAL A 408 3.82 -11.07 -7.15
CA VAL A 408 3.28 -11.88 -6.04
C VAL A 408 4.03 -11.57 -4.74
N GLN A 409 5.37 -11.52 -4.79
CA GLN A 409 6.23 -11.14 -3.68
C GLN A 409 6.01 -9.70 -3.20
N LYS A 410 5.81 -8.74 -4.13
CA LYS A 410 5.46 -7.35 -3.77
C LYS A 410 4.08 -7.22 -3.12
N ALA A 411 3.18 -8.18 -3.33
CA ALA A 411 1.89 -8.27 -2.65
C ALA A 411 1.96 -9.03 -1.31
N GLY A 412 3.16 -9.30 -0.78
CA GLY A 412 3.36 -10.04 0.47
C GLY A 412 3.17 -11.56 0.35
N LEU A 413 2.85 -12.07 -0.85
CA LEU A 413 2.48 -13.46 -1.08
C LEU A 413 3.68 -14.30 -1.55
N THR A 414 3.70 -15.57 -1.14
CA THR A 414 4.65 -16.57 -1.63
C THR A 414 3.95 -17.57 -2.55
N LEU A 415 4.67 -18.09 -3.55
CA LEU A 415 4.12 -19.00 -4.55
C LEU A 415 5.19 -19.99 -5.02
N ASP A 416 4.90 -21.28 -4.87
CA ASP A 416 5.73 -22.36 -5.38
C ASP A 416 5.70 -22.40 -6.92
N LEU A 417 6.86 -22.16 -7.54
CA LEU A 417 7.00 -22.22 -8.98
C LEU A 417 6.91 -23.67 -9.49
N PRO A 418 6.09 -23.97 -10.52
CA PRO A 418 6.10 -25.27 -11.18
C PRO A 418 7.50 -25.67 -11.65
N GLU A 419 7.83 -26.96 -11.58
CA GLU A 419 9.18 -27.48 -11.92
C GLU A 419 9.63 -27.09 -13.32
N ALA A 420 8.71 -27.06 -14.29
CA ALA A 420 8.98 -26.62 -15.66
C ALA A 420 9.46 -25.15 -15.75
N LEU A 421 9.06 -24.26 -14.84
CA LEU A 421 9.60 -22.90 -14.76
C LEU A 421 10.97 -22.88 -14.07
N ARG A 422 11.13 -23.63 -12.96
CA ARG A 422 12.41 -23.76 -12.23
C ARG A 422 13.52 -24.40 -13.08
N ALA A 423 13.17 -25.17 -14.10
CA ALA A 423 14.10 -25.74 -15.07
C ALA A 423 14.74 -24.68 -15.99
N LEU A 424 14.01 -23.61 -16.34
CA LEU A 424 14.46 -22.57 -17.28
C LEU A 424 15.73 -21.84 -16.79
N ASP A 425 15.90 -21.71 -15.47
CA ASP A 425 17.06 -21.06 -14.84
C ASP A 425 18.39 -21.80 -15.11
N LYS A 426 18.33 -23.05 -15.56
CA LYS A 426 19.48 -23.93 -15.81
C LYS A 426 19.73 -24.17 -17.30
N MET A 427 18.94 -23.56 -18.19
CA MET A 427 19.02 -23.75 -19.64
C MET A 427 19.91 -22.69 -20.30
N SER A 428 20.68 -23.09 -21.31
CA SER A 428 21.47 -22.16 -22.14
C SER A 428 20.58 -21.28 -23.00
N THR A 429 21.03 -20.05 -23.29
CA THR A 429 20.20 -19.01 -23.92
C THR A 429 20.78 -18.47 -25.24
N ARG A 430 19.91 -17.95 -26.12
CA ARG A 430 20.27 -17.31 -27.41
C ARG A 430 19.28 -16.21 -27.79
N TYR A 431 19.79 -15.00 -28.04
CA TYR A 431 19.05 -13.92 -28.69
C TYR A 431 20.02 -12.98 -29.45
N LEU A 432 19.48 -12.04 -30.22
CA LEU A 432 20.21 -10.96 -30.90
C LEU A 432 19.74 -9.59 -30.41
N ALA A 433 20.65 -8.63 -30.23
CA ALA A 433 20.33 -7.30 -29.73
C ALA A 433 19.95 -6.31 -30.85
N LEU A 434 18.88 -5.53 -30.64
CA LEU A 434 18.49 -4.39 -31.47
C LEU A 434 18.54 -3.11 -30.62
N GLU A 435 19.68 -2.43 -30.68
CA GLU A 435 20.01 -1.28 -29.83
C GLU A 435 19.47 0.04 -30.41
N ARG A 436 19.13 1.02 -29.55
CA ARG A 436 18.51 2.28 -29.99
C ARG A 436 19.54 3.33 -30.46
N GLY A 437 19.75 3.43 -31.78
CA GLY A 437 20.49 4.51 -32.44
C GLY A 437 19.65 5.76 -32.78
N GLN A 438 20.20 6.69 -33.59
CA GLN A 438 19.49 7.88 -34.04
C GLN A 438 18.38 7.56 -35.07
N ASP A 439 18.68 6.70 -36.07
CA ASP A 439 17.73 6.17 -37.05
C ASP A 439 17.26 4.75 -36.67
N TRP A 440 17.01 4.50 -35.38
CA TRP A 440 16.77 3.15 -34.82
C TRP A 440 15.64 2.37 -35.52
N ASP A 441 14.59 3.06 -35.99
CA ASP A 441 13.45 2.45 -36.65
C ASP A 441 13.82 1.85 -38.02
N LYS A 442 14.63 2.57 -38.80
CA LYS A 442 15.20 2.12 -40.08
C LYS A 442 16.29 1.08 -39.87
N ASP A 443 17.13 1.24 -38.84
CA ASP A 443 18.20 0.29 -38.52
C ASP A 443 17.63 -1.07 -38.10
N TRP A 444 16.58 -1.10 -37.28
CA TRP A 444 15.92 -2.35 -36.89
C TRP A 444 15.16 -2.96 -38.07
N GLU A 445 14.44 -2.17 -38.87
CA GLU A 445 13.80 -2.65 -40.10
C GLU A 445 14.84 -3.29 -41.05
N GLY A 446 15.98 -2.61 -41.26
CA GLY A 446 17.08 -3.10 -42.09
C GLY A 446 17.70 -4.39 -41.58
N ARG A 447 18.01 -4.48 -40.28
CA ARG A 447 18.54 -5.71 -39.64
C ARG A 447 17.54 -6.87 -39.75
N LEU A 448 16.25 -6.62 -39.51
CA LEU A 448 15.20 -7.65 -39.63
C LEU A 448 15.02 -8.12 -41.09
N LYS A 449 14.99 -7.21 -42.07
CA LYS A 449 14.95 -7.56 -43.50
C LYS A 449 16.15 -8.42 -43.91
N GLN A 450 17.37 -8.03 -43.52
CA GLN A 450 18.58 -8.79 -43.78
C GLN A 450 18.54 -10.20 -43.16
N HIS A 451 18.07 -10.32 -41.91
CA HIS A 451 17.97 -11.62 -41.24
C HIS A 451 16.93 -12.54 -41.88
N ILE A 452 15.76 -12.02 -42.25
CA ILE A 452 14.71 -12.75 -43.00
C ILE A 452 15.24 -13.25 -44.36
N GLN A 453 16.03 -12.42 -45.05
CA GLN A 453 16.68 -12.78 -46.31
C GLN A 453 17.78 -13.84 -46.13
N ALA A 454 18.56 -13.75 -45.06
CA ALA A 454 19.61 -14.72 -44.72
C ALA A 454 19.01 -16.10 -44.34
N ILE A 455 17.96 -16.14 -43.52
CA ILE A 455 17.19 -17.37 -43.24
C ILE A 455 16.64 -17.95 -44.54
N GLY A 456 15.95 -17.15 -45.36
CA GLY A 456 15.41 -17.60 -46.66
C GLY A 456 16.48 -18.24 -47.54
N SER A 457 17.67 -17.64 -47.59
CA SER A 457 18.83 -18.15 -48.33
C SER A 457 19.41 -19.45 -47.75
N ALA A 458 19.41 -19.62 -46.43
CA ALA A 458 19.83 -20.86 -45.78
C ALA A 458 18.83 -22.01 -46.06
N ARG A 459 17.52 -21.75 -45.94
CA ARG A 459 16.48 -22.75 -46.25
C ARG A 459 16.50 -23.18 -47.72
N GLN A 460 16.71 -22.25 -48.66
CA GLN A 460 16.88 -22.58 -50.08
C GLN A 460 18.09 -23.47 -50.37
N ARG A 461 19.16 -23.37 -49.57
CA ARG A 461 20.35 -24.24 -49.65
C ARG A 461 20.20 -25.56 -48.89
N GLY A 462 19.09 -25.80 -48.19
CA GLY A 462 18.86 -27.01 -47.39
C GLY A 462 19.75 -27.12 -46.14
N VAL A 463 20.27 -25.99 -45.63
CA VAL A 463 21.17 -25.95 -44.46
C VAL A 463 20.51 -25.33 -43.24
N ALA A 464 20.99 -25.72 -42.06
CA ALA A 464 20.66 -25.05 -40.81
C ALA A 464 21.24 -23.63 -40.82
N TYR A 465 20.50 -22.67 -40.25
CA TYR A 465 20.85 -21.27 -40.27
C TYR A 465 22.06 -21.02 -39.37
N TYR A 466 21.94 -21.37 -38.08
CA TYR A 466 22.99 -21.11 -37.09
C TYR A 466 24.26 -21.96 -37.35
N SER A 467 24.17 -23.07 -38.08
CA SER A 467 25.35 -23.85 -38.50
C SER A 467 26.13 -23.26 -39.69
N THR A 468 25.69 -22.11 -40.24
CA THR A 468 26.36 -21.47 -41.40
C THR A 468 26.71 -20.00 -41.17
N VAL A 469 26.50 -19.48 -39.95
CA VAL A 469 26.63 -18.04 -39.61
C VAL A 469 28.00 -17.67 -39.03
N GLU A 470 28.93 -18.62 -38.84
CA GLU A 470 30.33 -18.38 -38.40
C GLU A 470 31.19 -17.48 -39.32
N CYS A 471 30.60 -16.89 -40.36
CA CYS A 471 31.27 -16.00 -41.33
C CYS A 471 30.41 -14.77 -41.72
N SER A 472 29.74 -14.11 -40.76
CA SER A 472 29.13 -12.78 -40.99
C SER A 472 29.14 -11.89 -39.72
N PRO A 473 29.04 -10.55 -39.83
CA PRO A 473 29.55 -9.62 -38.81
C PRO A 473 28.53 -9.23 -37.71
N PHE A 474 27.72 -10.18 -37.23
CA PHE A 474 26.78 -9.94 -36.12
C PHE A 474 27.36 -10.45 -34.80
N PRO A 475 27.64 -9.59 -33.80
CA PRO A 475 28.20 -10.03 -32.52
C PRO A 475 27.15 -10.78 -31.71
N PHE A 476 27.44 -12.03 -31.37
CA PHE A 476 26.69 -12.79 -30.37
C PHE A 476 27.17 -12.39 -28.97
N SER A 477 26.26 -11.96 -28.10
CA SER A 477 26.57 -11.70 -26.70
C SER A 477 26.96 -13.00 -25.97
N PRO A 478 28.05 -13.03 -25.19
CA PRO A 478 28.42 -14.22 -24.42
C PRO A 478 27.45 -14.48 -23.26
N PRO A 479 27.37 -15.73 -22.74
CA PRO A 479 26.53 -16.04 -21.59
C PRO A 479 27.01 -15.31 -20.32
N VAL A 480 26.05 -14.81 -19.54
CA VAL A 480 26.33 -14.16 -18.25
C VAL A 480 26.97 -15.17 -17.29
N SER A 481 28.09 -14.79 -16.68
CA SER A 481 28.87 -15.67 -15.82
C SER A 481 28.24 -15.84 -14.43
N PRO A 482 28.14 -17.06 -13.87
CA PRO A 482 27.71 -17.27 -12.50
C PRO A 482 28.81 -16.87 -11.50
N ILE A 483 28.44 -16.33 -10.34
CA ILE A 483 29.37 -16.02 -9.26
C ILE A 483 29.73 -17.34 -8.54
N HIS A 484 31.02 -17.69 -8.57
CA HIS A 484 31.57 -18.86 -7.87
C HIS A 484 31.70 -18.64 -6.36
N PRO A 485 31.48 -19.71 -5.59
CA PRO A 485 32.54 -20.25 -4.73
C PRO A 485 33.15 -21.52 -5.37
N ALA A 486 34.28 -22.00 -4.84
CA ALA A 486 35.10 -23.03 -5.49
C ALA A 486 35.60 -24.12 -4.54
N LEU A 487 35.46 -25.38 -5.01
CA LEU A 487 36.16 -26.60 -4.56
C LEU A 487 35.76 -27.13 -3.15
N MET A 488 35.73 -28.44 -2.86
CA MET A 488 36.33 -29.61 -3.54
C MET A 488 35.38 -30.80 -3.82
N SER A 489 35.92 -31.77 -4.57
CA SER A 489 35.45 -33.13 -4.92
C SER A 489 34.96 -34.01 -3.74
N SER A 490 34.26 -35.16 -3.91
CA SER A 490 34.31 -36.16 -5.01
C SER A 490 33.03 -37.04 -5.14
N SER A 491 33.00 -37.92 -6.15
CA SER A 491 31.86 -38.75 -6.61
C SER A 491 31.86 -40.21 -6.01
N PRO A 492 31.03 -41.18 -6.47
CA PRO A 492 29.56 -41.30 -6.34
C PRO A 492 29.11 -42.73 -5.87
N ALA A 493 27.85 -43.11 -6.16
CA ALA A 493 27.22 -44.46 -5.99
C ALA A 493 26.68 -44.77 -4.56
N SER A 494 25.62 -45.59 -4.35
CA SER A 494 24.70 -46.32 -5.26
C SER A 494 23.33 -46.60 -4.60
N ALA A 495 22.27 -46.72 -5.42
CA ALA A 495 20.98 -47.36 -5.07
C ALA A 495 21.12 -48.92 -5.03
N PRO A 496 20.09 -49.77 -4.71
CA PRO A 496 18.64 -49.49 -4.60
C PRO A 496 17.84 -50.29 -3.52
N SER A 497 16.49 -50.16 -3.55
CA SER A 497 15.47 -51.22 -3.23
C SER A 497 15.26 -51.64 -1.75
N THR A 498 14.08 -52.08 -1.25
CA THR A 498 12.67 -52.17 -1.75
C THR A 498 11.67 -52.46 -0.60
N THR A 499 10.35 -52.31 -0.86
CA THR A 499 9.19 -53.05 -0.28
C THR A 499 8.86 -53.03 1.23
N SER A 500 7.85 -52.21 1.62
CA SER A 500 6.44 -52.59 1.96
C SER A 500 6.08 -54.02 2.48
N PRO A 501 4.90 -54.24 3.13
CA PRO A 501 4.09 -53.40 4.06
C PRO A 501 3.42 -54.23 5.21
N SER A 502 2.35 -53.70 5.86
CA SER A 502 1.22 -54.42 6.53
C SER A 502 1.49 -55.07 7.93
N THR A 503 0.55 -55.24 8.89
CA THR A 503 -0.89 -54.84 9.05
C THR A 503 -1.43 -55.06 10.50
N LEU A 504 -2.57 -54.40 10.83
CA LEU A 504 -3.72 -54.88 11.67
C LEU A 504 -3.66 -55.04 13.22
N HIS A 505 -4.29 -54.07 13.91
CA HIS A 505 -5.53 -54.23 14.74
C HIS A 505 -5.51 -54.68 16.25
N PRO A 506 -6.62 -54.53 17.04
CA PRO A 506 -6.63 -53.98 18.43
C PRO A 506 -7.38 -54.92 19.42
N PRO A 507 -8.33 -54.56 20.35
CA PRO A 507 -8.70 -53.31 21.09
C PRO A 507 -8.94 -53.53 22.63
N LEU A 508 -9.51 -52.53 23.33
CA LEU A 508 -10.59 -52.56 24.38
C LEU A 508 -10.46 -51.35 25.36
N ALA A 509 -11.48 -50.84 26.09
CA ALA A 509 -12.91 -50.52 25.84
C ALA A 509 -13.58 -49.93 27.14
N LEU A 510 -14.73 -49.23 27.03
CA LEU A 510 -15.71 -48.85 28.10
C LEU A 510 -15.20 -47.78 29.12
N ASP A 511 -15.97 -46.97 29.88
CA ASP A 511 -17.41 -46.55 29.96
C ASP A 511 -17.51 -45.36 30.98
N SER A 512 -18.56 -44.53 31.16
CA SER A 512 -19.72 -44.10 30.34
C SER A 512 -20.60 -43.06 31.12
N LEU A 513 -21.32 -42.13 30.44
CA LEU A 513 -22.57 -41.41 30.87
C LEU A 513 -22.51 -40.39 32.06
N SER A 514 -23.37 -39.35 32.19
CA SER A 514 -24.27 -38.64 31.24
C SER A 514 -25.00 -37.39 31.83
N MET A 515 -25.30 -36.40 30.97
CA MET A 515 -26.61 -35.68 30.81
C MET A 515 -27.23 -34.75 31.90
N SER A 516 -27.40 -33.47 31.50
CA SER A 516 -28.63 -32.64 31.65
C SER A 516 -29.07 -32.17 33.06
N SER A 517 -29.81 -31.06 33.27
CA SER A 517 -30.64 -30.25 32.36
C SER A 517 -30.90 -28.83 32.90
N LEU A 518 -31.10 -27.83 32.03
CA LEU A 518 -32.08 -26.74 32.25
C LEU A 518 -32.30 -25.89 30.98
N LEU A 519 -33.18 -26.36 30.10
CA LEU A 519 -33.87 -25.52 29.10
C LEU A 519 -35.34 -25.36 29.52
N SER A 520 -35.94 -24.24 29.15
CA SER A 520 -37.39 -23.99 29.14
C SER A 520 -37.63 -22.79 28.21
N ARG A 521 -38.53 -22.85 27.22
CA ARG A 521 -39.92 -23.34 27.34
C ARG A 521 -40.49 -23.98 26.06
N ASP A 522 -41.30 -25.01 26.30
CA ASP A 522 -42.67 -25.20 25.83
C ASP A 522 -43.02 -25.01 24.33
N LEU A 523 -43.22 -26.14 23.61
CA LEU A 523 -44.34 -26.35 22.68
C LEU A 523 -44.75 -27.84 22.71
N GLU A 524 -46.03 -28.14 22.46
CA GLU A 524 -46.67 -29.42 22.85
C GLU A 524 -46.82 -30.48 21.71
N ASP A 525 -46.79 -31.76 22.13
CA ASP A 525 -47.41 -32.97 21.59
C ASP A 525 -47.51 -33.26 20.07
N GLY A 526 -46.92 -34.40 19.67
CA GLY A 526 -47.14 -35.02 18.35
C GLY A 526 -46.35 -36.31 18.13
N ALA A 527 -46.74 -37.42 18.77
CA ALA A 527 -45.96 -38.68 18.73
C ALA A 527 -45.96 -39.38 17.36
N GLY A 528 -44.77 -39.80 16.90
CA GLY A 528 -44.55 -40.60 15.68
C GLY A 528 -43.27 -41.43 15.77
N ASP A 529 -43.39 -42.75 15.56
CA ASP A 529 -42.32 -43.76 15.59
C ASP A 529 -41.47 -43.76 14.29
N GLY A 530 -40.23 -44.31 14.29
CA GLY A 530 -39.64 -44.68 12.98
C GLY A 530 -38.14 -44.90 12.77
N GLY A 531 -37.22 -44.48 13.65
CA GLY A 531 -35.79 -44.87 13.60
C GLY A 531 -34.93 -44.45 12.37
N GLY A 532 -33.63 -44.81 12.43
CA GLY A 532 -32.64 -44.57 11.37
C GLY A 532 -31.40 -43.80 11.86
N ASP A 533 -30.30 -44.51 12.11
CA ASP A 533 -29.00 -43.93 12.48
C ASP A 533 -27.96 -44.29 11.40
N GLU A 534 -27.51 -43.29 10.64
CA GLU A 534 -26.28 -43.35 9.84
C GLU A 534 -25.42 -42.15 10.25
N GLY A 535 -24.38 -42.40 11.05
CA GLY A 535 -23.55 -41.36 11.65
C GLY A 535 -22.79 -40.51 10.62
N GLY A 536 -23.10 -39.21 10.58
CA GLY A 536 -22.32 -38.23 9.85
C GLY A 536 -20.97 -37.92 10.52
N LEU A 537 -20.08 -37.28 9.75
CA LEU A 537 -18.95 -36.55 10.32
C LEU A 537 -19.51 -35.43 11.21
N GLY A 538 -19.02 -35.32 12.45
CA GLY A 538 -19.53 -34.34 13.41
C GLY A 538 -19.36 -32.91 12.91
N ASP A 539 -20.38 -32.08 13.11
CA ASP A 539 -20.36 -30.67 12.74
C ASP A 539 -19.22 -29.95 13.48
N LEU A 540 -18.29 -29.38 12.71
CA LEU A 540 -17.40 -28.34 13.22
C LEU A 540 -18.23 -27.07 13.38
N GLU A 541 -18.16 -26.42 14.53
CA GLU A 541 -18.82 -25.13 14.71
C GLU A 541 -18.23 -24.12 13.72
N VAL A 542 -19.13 -23.43 13.00
CA VAL A 542 -18.77 -22.44 12.01
C VAL A 542 -18.63 -21.09 12.70
N ASN A 543 -17.51 -20.42 12.45
CA ASN A 543 -17.22 -19.09 12.90
C ASN A 543 -18.29 -18.11 12.41
N PRO A 544 -19.03 -17.44 13.32
CA PRO A 544 -20.13 -16.54 12.95
C PRO A 544 -19.64 -15.24 12.30
N TYR A 545 -18.33 -14.96 12.33
CA TYR A 545 -17.73 -13.74 11.79
C TYR A 545 -17.36 -13.86 10.29
N ASP A 546 -16.84 -15.01 9.82
CA ASP A 546 -16.37 -15.21 8.43
C ASP A 546 -17.07 -16.35 7.65
N GLY A 547 -17.84 -17.19 8.35
CA GLY A 547 -18.50 -18.38 7.81
C GLY A 547 -17.56 -19.55 7.49
N LEU A 548 -16.42 -19.68 8.17
CA LEU A 548 -15.48 -20.81 8.05
C LEU A 548 -15.52 -21.72 9.30
N PRO A 549 -15.13 -23.00 9.22
CA PRO A 549 -15.00 -23.84 10.41
C PRO A 549 -13.86 -23.34 11.31
N PHE A 550 -14.10 -23.21 12.61
CA PHE A 550 -13.06 -22.79 13.57
C PHE A 550 -11.82 -23.70 13.52
N SER A 551 -10.64 -23.09 13.59
CA SER A 551 -9.37 -23.80 13.58
C SER A 551 -9.11 -24.56 14.90
N SER A 552 -8.19 -25.54 14.87
CA SER A 552 -7.72 -26.18 16.11
C SER A 552 -6.97 -25.21 17.05
N ARG A 553 -6.57 -24.03 16.56
CA ARG A 553 -5.98 -22.94 17.36
C ARG A 553 -7.08 -22.14 18.07
N TYR A 554 -8.20 -21.84 17.38
CA TYR A 554 -9.38 -21.25 18.01
C TYR A 554 -9.84 -22.03 19.24
N TYR A 555 -9.98 -23.36 19.14
CA TYR A 555 -10.45 -24.16 20.29
C TYR A 555 -9.48 -24.18 21.48
N LEU A 556 -8.16 -24.04 21.25
CA LEU A 556 -7.19 -23.84 22.33
C LEU A 556 -7.35 -22.45 22.97
N LEU A 557 -7.48 -21.40 22.16
CA LEU A 557 -7.75 -20.05 22.62
C LEU A 557 -9.14 -19.93 23.29
N LEU A 558 -10.11 -20.79 22.94
CA LEU A 558 -11.44 -20.86 23.54
C LEU A 558 -11.41 -21.34 25.01
N GLU A 559 -10.48 -22.24 25.35
CA GLU A 559 -10.25 -22.62 26.76
C GLU A 559 -9.60 -21.50 27.57
N GLU A 560 -8.86 -20.58 26.92
CA GLU A 560 -8.22 -19.41 27.55
C GLU A 560 -9.13 -18.15 27.58
N ARG A 561 -10.05 -18.01 26.62
CA ARG A 561 -10.91 -16.85 26.31
C ARG A 561 -11.82 -16.30 27.41
N LYS A 562 -11.86 -16.89 28.62
CA LYS A 562 -12.76 -16.46 29.72
C LYS A 562 -12.34 -15.14 30.40
N LYS A 563 -11.61 -14.25 29.70
CA LYS A 563 -10.95 -13.05 30.25
C LYS A 563 -10.91 -11.84 29.29
N LEU A 564 -12.05 -11.50 28.65
CA LEU A 564 -12.34 -10.19 27.99
C LEU A 564 -11.54 -9.91 26.68
N PRO A 565 -11.94 -8.95 25.80
CA PRO A 565 -12.68 -7.71 26.10
C PRO A 565 -13.88 -7.31 25.20
N VAL A 566 -14.54 -6.23 25.65
CA VAL A 566 -15.81 -5.66 25.18
C VAL A 566 -15.91 -5.38 23.67
N PRO A 567 -14.86 -4.95 22.92
CA PRO A 567 -14.98 -4.72 21.48
C PRO A 567 -15.53 -5.92 20.68
N GLN A 568 -15.23 -7.16 21.10
CA GLN A 568 -15.78 -8.37 20.46
C GLN A 568 -17.30 -8.47 20.67
N TRP A 569 -17.80 -8.22 21.88
CA TRP A 569 -19.25 -8.14 22.17
C TRP A 569 -19.95 -6.99 21.43
N CYS A 570 -19.25 -5.89 21.16
CA CYS A 570 -19.79 -4.81 20.33
C CYS A 570 -20.01 -5.26 18.87
N VAL A 571 -19.15 -6.13 18.33
CA VAL A 571 -19.34 -6.76 17.02
C VAL A 571 -20.50 -7.76 17.03
N GLU A 572 -20.60 -8.61 18.05
CA GLU A 572 -21.75 -9.53 18.24
C GLU A 572 -23.07 -8.76 18.29
N TYR A 573 -23.10 -7.64 19.03
CA TYR A 573 -24.25 -6.74 19.08
C TYR A 573 -24.57 -6.16 17.69
N ALA A 574 -23.59 -5.62 16.97
CA ALA A 574 -23.79 -5.01 15.65
C ALA A 574 -24.25 -6.04 14.59
N LEU A 575 -23.67 -7.25 14.61
CA LEU A 575 -24.06 -8.37 13.75
C LEU A 575 -25.48 -8.87 14.05
N SER A 576 -25.89 -8.91 15.32
CA SER A 576 -27.28 -9.26 15.69
C SER A 576 -28.33 -8.25 15.19
N HIS A 577 -27.89 -7.08 14.70
CA HIS A 577 -28.71 -6.07 14.04
C HIS A 577 -28.39 -5.95 12.54
N GLU A 578 -27.79 -6.99 11.92
CA GLU A 578 -27.40 -7.03 10.50
C GLU A 578 -26.53 -5.83 10.06
N LEU A 579 -25.71 -5.28 10.97
CA LEU A 579 -24.92 -4.05 10.79
C LEU A 579 -25.75 -2.80 10.40
N SER A 580 -27.08 -2.85 10.54
CA SER A 580 -28.00 -1.78 10.12
C SER A 580 -27.81 -0.43 10.83
N GLN A 581 -27.05 -0.40 11.92
CA GLN A 581 -26.70 0.82 12.66
C GLN A 581 -25.31 1.39 12.28
N GLY A 582 -24.49 0.65 11.53
CA GLY A 582 -23.09 0.98 11.19
C GLY A 582 -22.07 0.02 11.81
N LEU A 583 -20.79 0.27 11.51
CA LEU A 583 -19.63 -0.54 11.92
C LEU A 583 -19.25 -0.31 13.41
N VAL A 584 -18.28 -1.10 13.91
CA VAL A 584 -17.72 -0.94 15.25
C VAL A 584 -16.34 -0.28 15.18
N CYS A 585 -16.15 0.80 15.92
CA CYS A 585 -14.88 1.50 16.07
C CYS A 585 -14.38 1.39 17.52
N CYS A 586 -13.09 1.15 17.74
CA CYS A 586 -12.45 1.17 19.05
C CYS A 586 -11.26 2.14 19.03
N SER A 587 -11.38 3.27 19.72
CA SER A 587 -10.31 4.25 19.82
C SER A 587 -9.35 3.92 20.97
N GLN A 588 -8.08 4.28 20.78
CA GLN A 588 -6.99 4.05 21.70
C GLN A 588 -6.12 5.32 21.80
N PRO A 589 -5.66 5.71 23.00
CA PRO A 589 -4.73 6.83 23.18
C PRO A 589 -3.41 6.68 22.41
N TYR A 590 -2.93 5.43 22.21
CA TYR A 590 -1.66 5.14 21.56
C TYR A 590 -1.83 4.31 20.29
N ALA A 591 -1.33 4.82 19.16
CA ALA A 591 -1.28 4.11 17.88
C ALA A 591 -0.64 2.70 17.98
N VAL A 592 0.43 2.58 18.77
CA VAL A 592 1.13 1.31 19.01
C VAL A 592 0.22 0.29 19.71
N ALA A 593 -0.69 0.74 20.58
CA ALA A 593 -1.70 -0.11 21.23
C ALA A 593 -2.82 -0.50 20.26
N ALA A 594 -3.34 0.43 19.44
CA ALA A 594 -4.37 0.13 18.43
C ALA A 594 -3.95 -1.00 17.48
N ALA A 595 -2.78 -0.90 16.85
CA ALA A 595 -2.26 -1.94 15.97
C ALA A 595 -1.99 -3.27 16.71
N SER A 596 -1.48 -3.18 17.95
CA SER A 596 -1.19 -4.34 18.81
C SER A 596 -2.47 -5.08 19.25
N LEU A 597 -3.56 -4.36 19.50
CA LEU A 597 -4.85 -4.93 19.90
C LEU A 597 -5.61 -5.50 18.71
N ALA A 598 -5.60 -4.83 17.55
CA ALA A 598 -6.17 -5.37 16.33
C ALA A 598 -5.54 -6.72 15.93
N LEU A 599 -4.19 -6.80 15.95
CA LEU A 599 -3.47 -8.05 15.69
C LEU A 599 -3.86 -9.17 16.65
N ARG A 600 -3.98 -8.87 17.96
CA ARG A 600 -4.41 -9.85 18.96
C ARG A 600 -5.86 -10.27 18.77
N VAL A 601 -6.77 -9.33 18.53
CA VAL A 601 -8.21 -9.62 18.40
C VAL A 601 -8.49 -10.39 17.11
N ALA A 602 -7.73 -10.16 16.03
CA ALA A 602 -7.77 -11.03 14.85
C ALA A 602 -7.39 -12.49 15.19
N ASP A 603 -6.25 -12.71 15.85
CA ASP A 603 -5.80 -14.06 16.27
C ASP A 603 -6.76 -14.73 17.28
N GLU A 604 -7.30 -13.97 18.24
CA GLU A 604 -8.31 -14.46 19.19
C GLU A 604 -9.67 -14.79 18.56
N MET A 605 -10.01 -14.18 17.42
CA MET A 605 -11.24 -14.44 16.68
C MET A 605 -11.06 -15.45 15.53
N ASP A 606 -9.83 -15.93 15.30
CA ASP A 606 -9.45 -16.80 14.17
C ASP A 606 -9.63 -16.10 12.81
N LEU A 607 -9.54 -14.76 12.80
CA LEU A 607 -9.79 -13.87 11.66
C LEU A 607 -8.50 -13.29 11.07
N SER A 608 -8.59 -12.75 9.85
CA SER A 608 -7.44 -12.13 9.19
C SER A 608 -7.35 -10.63 9.49
N LEU A 609 -6.21 -10.20 10.03
CA LEU A 609 -5.93 -8.78 10.23
C LEU A 609 -5.98 -8.03 8.89
N GLY A 610 -6.77 -6.96 8.84
CA GLY A 610 -7.05 -6.18 7.65
C GLY A 610 -8.33 -6.59 6.90
N LEU A 611 -8.92 -7.76 7.20
CA LEU A 611 -10.28 -8.08 6.78
C LEU A 611 -11.26 -7.64 7.88
N GLU A 612 -11.94 -8.57 8.56
CA GLU A 612 -13.03 -8.30 9.50
C GLU A 612 -12.58 -7.48 10.73
N VAL A 613 -11.31 -7.62 11.13
CA VAL A 613 -10.66 -6.85 12.19
C VAL A 613 -9.48 -6.09 11.57
N GLY A 614 -9.43 -4.76 11.75
CA GLY A 614 -8.40 -3.89 11.17
C GLY A 614 -7.95 -2.80 12.14
N TYR A 615 -6.91 -2.05 11.74
CA TYR A 615 -6.47 -0.86 12.47
C TYR A 615 -6.14 0.30 11.52
N CYS A 616 -6.41 1.53 11.95
CA CYS A 616 -6.06 2.76 11.25
C CYS A 616 -5.31 3.69 12.21
N VAL A 617 -4.03 3.93 11.97
CA VAL A 617 -3.18 4.81 12.78
C VAL A 617 -2.39 5.76 11.88
N PRO A 618 -1.80 6.86 12.40
CA PRO A 618 -1.09 7.81 11.56
C PRO A 618 -0.02 7.13 10.72
N HIS A 619 -0.16 7.25 9.40
CA HIS A 619 0.72 6.66 8.38
C HIS A 619 0.74 5.11 8.32
N ASP A 620 -0.28 4.41 8.86
CA ASP A 620 -0.43 2.97 8.70
C ASP A 620 -1.92 2.56 8.81
N ASP A 621 -2.55 2.25 7.67
CA ASP A 621 -3.94 1.79 7.58
C ASP A 621 -4.03 0.32 7.15
N GLY A 622 -4.21 -0.54 8.14
CA GLY A 622 -4.49 -1.97 8.01
C GLY A 622 -5.99 -2.26 8.06
N CYS A 623 -6.80 -1.59 7.23
CA CYS A 623 -8.24 -1.82 7.07
C CYS A 623 -8.61 -2.14 5.60
N THR A 624 -9.80 -2.71 5.40
CA THR A 624 -10.44 -2.88 4.09
C THR A 624 -11.93 -2.52 4.18
N PRO A 625 -12.68 -2.46 3.06
CA PRO A 625 -14.13 -2.24 3.10
C PRO A 625 -14.91 -3.31 3.89
N ASP A 626 -14.29 -4.47 4.16
CA ASP A 626 -14.88 -5.59 4.91
C ASP A 626 -14.63 -5.47 6.44
N THR A 627 -13.92 -4.44 6.91
CA THR A 627 -13.56 -4.27 8.33
C THR A 627 -14.77 -3.91 9.20
N LEU A 628 -15.19 -4.88 10.02
CA LEU A 628 -16.31 -4.79 10.96
C LEU A 628 -15.91 -4.14 12.28
N LEU A 629 -14.69 -4.45 12.76
CA LEU A 629 -14.08 -3.88 13.95
C LEU A 629 -12.80 -3.15 13.59
N ARG A 630 -12.82 -1.82 13.70
CA ARG A 630 -11.67 -0.97 13.42
C ARG A 630 -11.07 -0.41 14.70
N PHE A 631 -9.83 -0.74 14.99
CA PHE A 631 -9.04 -0.03 16.01
C PHE A 631 -8.47 1.27 15.42
N VAL A 632 -8.49 2.38 16.17
CA VAL A 632 -8.03 3.68 15.68
C VAL A 632 -7.29 4.44 16.78
N SER A 633 -6.39 5.36 16.44
CA SER A 633 -5.90 6.34 17.42
C SER A 633 -6.95 7.42 17.70
N ASP A 634 -7.06 7.88 18.94
CA ASP A 634 -7.98 8.97 19.31
C ASP A 634 -7.77 10.23 18.43
N SER A 635 -6.52 10.50 18.03
CA SER A 635 -6.16 11.59 17.13
C SER A 635 -6.76 11.46 15.71
N LEU A 636 -6.76 10.26 15.11
CA LEU A 636 -7.37 10.06 13.79
C LEU A 636 -8.89 10.05 13.85
N LEU A 637 -9.48 9.50 14.92
CA LEU A 637 -10.93 9.56 15.13
C LEU A 637 -11.42 11.01 15.27
N LEU A 638 -10.68 11.85 15.99
CA LEU A 638 -10.96 13.29 16.06
C LEU A 638 -10.78 13.98 14.69
N GLY A 639 -9.80 13.56 13.89
CA GLY A 639 -9.63 14.02 12.51
C GLY A 639 -10.81 13.65 11.60
N GLU A 640 -11.33 12.42 11.71
CA GLU A 640 -12.52 11.96 10.97
C GLU A 640 -13.75 12.83 11.27
N MET A 641 -13.90 13.31 12.51
CA MET A 641 -15.00 14.21 12.86
C MET A 641 -14.97 15.53 12.08
N MET A 642 -13.84 15.97 11.52
CA MET A 642 -13.82 17.14 10.62
C MET A 642 -14.54 16.89 9.28
N SER A 643 -14.47 15.66 8.77
CA SER A 643 -15.11 15.26 7.50
C SER A 643 -16.54 14.75 7.71
N ASP A 644 -16.80 14.04 8.81
CA ASP A 644 -18.13 13.62 9.22
C ASP A 644 -18.35 13.86 10.73
N PRO A 645 -18.81 15.07 11.13
CA PRO A 645 -19.03 15.42 12.53
C PRO A 645 -20.05 14.54 13.28
N LEU A 646 -20.81 13.70 12.56
CA LEU A 646 -21.78 12.77 13.14
C LEU A 646 -21.32 11.30 13.11
N LEU A 647 -20.11 11.02 12.59
CA LEU A 647 -19.48 9.69 12.52
C LEU A 647 -20.43 8.59 11.99
N ARG A 648 -21.18 8.89 10.92
CA ARG A 648 -22.32 8.12 10.39
C ARG A 648 -21.99 6.69 10.01
N GLN A 649 -20.71 6.41 9.72
CA GLN A 649 -20.20 5.07 9.42
C GLN A 649 -20.21 4.11 10.63
N TYR A 650 -20.19 4.60 11.87
CA TYR A 650 -20.17 3.78 13.08
C TYR A 650 -21.54 3.69 13.74
N GLY A 651 -21.93 2.48 14.14
CA GLY A 651 -23.11 2.20 14.98
C GLY A 651 -22.75 1.98 16.45
N VAL A 652 -21.54 1.44 16.71
CA VAL A 652 -20.97 1.32 18.05
C VAL A 652 -19.56 1.89 18.06
N LEU A 653 -19.24 2.69 19.08
CA LEU A 653 -17.94 3.32 19.26
C LEU A 653 -17.47 3.10 20.69
N VAL A 654 -16.32 2.45 20.84
CA VAL A 654 -15.66 2.16 22.11
C VAL A 654 -14.50 3.13 22.26
N VAL A 655 -14.53 3.98 23.29
CA VAL A 655 -13.35 4.77 23.70
C VAL A 655 -12.69 3.99 24.84
N ASP A 656 -11.46 3.55 24.63
CA ASP A 656 -10.72 2.71 25.58
C ASP A 656 -9.62 3.49 26.32
N GLU A 657 -9.10 2.92 27.41
CA GLU A 657 -8.02 3.49 28.24
C GLU A 657 -8.28 4.96 28.65
N VAL A 658 -9.53 5.34 28.94
CA VAL A 658 -9.93 6.76 29.17
C VAL A 658 -9.19 7.42 30.35
N GLN A 659 -8.65 6.63 31.29
CA GLN A 659 -7.70 7.07 32.34
C GLN A 659 -6.45 7.78 31.82
N GLU A 660 -6.06 7.60 30.55
CA GLU A 660 -4.85 8.21 29.99
C GLU A 660 -5.01 9.73 29.77
N ARG A 661 -6.27 10.22 29.68
CA ARG A 661 -6.65 11.66 29.67
C ARG A 661 -5.89 12.53 28.66
N THR A 662 -5.67 12.02 27.44
CA THR A 662 -4.98 12.77 26.38
C THR A 662 -5.87 13.88 25.81
N VAL A 663 -5.26 14.88 25.15
CA VAL A 663 -6.00 15.98 24.50
C VAL A 663 -7.08 15.46 23.52
N PRO A 664 -6.79 14.54 22.57
CA PRO A 664 -7.83 13.92 21.76
C PRO A 664 -8.91 13.18 22.54
N THR A 665 -8.57 12.41 23.58
CA THR A 665 -9.54 11.63 24.37
C THR A 665 -10.55 12.56 25.04
N ASP A 666 -10.09 13.61 25.73
CA ASP A 666 -10.94 14.57 26.45
C ASP A 666 -11.88 15.36 25.52
N VAL A 667 -11.41 15.64 24.30
CA VAL A 667 -12.20 16.33 23.27
C VAL A 667 -13.24 15.40 22.65
N LEU A 668 -12.87 14.15 22.36
CA LEU A 668 -13.82 13.13 21.90
C LEU A 668 -14.94 12.91 22.92
N LEU A 669 -14.65 12.83 24.22
CA LEU A 669 -15.68 12.76 25.27
C LEU A 669 -16.68 13.94 25.20
N GLY A 670 -16.19 15.14 24.91
CA GLY A 670 -17.00 16.34 24.74
C GLY A 670 -17.88 16.33 23.49
N LEU A 671 -17.31 15.97 22.34
CA LEU A 671 -18.02 15.94 21.05
C LEU A 671 -19.00 14.76 20.97
N LEU A 672 -18.58 13.55 21.35
CA LEU A 672 -19.41 12.34 21.31
C LEU A 672 -20.66 12.47 22.18
N ARG A 673 -20.59 13.18 23.31
CA ARG A 673 -21.76 13.50 24.14
C ARG A 673 -22.86 14.23 23.34
N ASP A 674 -22.47 15.15 22.46
CA ASP A 674 -23.39 15.93 21.64
C ASP A 674 -23.79 15.23 20.34
N VAL A 675 -22.94 14.34 19.81
CA VAL A 675 -23.31 13.43 18.70
C VAL A 675 -24.32 12.38 19.17
N CYS A 676 -24.17 11.81 20.37
CA CYS A 676 -25.15 10.91 20.97
C CYS A 676 -26.52 11.59 21.16
N GLY A 677 -26.54 12.88 21.54
CA GLY A 677 -27.77 13.67 21.59
C GLY A 677 -28.45 13.87 20.22
N GLN A 678 -27.69 13.78 19.12
CA GLN A 678 -28.17 13.90 17.74
C GLN A 678 -28.46 12.55 17.06
N ARG A 679 -27.91 11.43 17.57
CA ARG A 679 -28.07 10.06 17.06
C ARG A 679 -28.60 9.07 18.11
N PRO A 680 -29.66 9.38 18.90
CA PRO A 680 -30.05 8.58 20.07
C PRO A 680 -30.41 7.13 19.76
N ASP A 681 -31.01 6.84 18.60
CA ASP A 681 -31.41 5.49 18.22
C ASP A 681 -30.32 4.71 17.47
N ASN A 682 -29.35 5.43 16.87
CA ASN A 682 -28.45 4.92 15.82
C ASN A 682 -26.95 5.02 16.14
N LEU A 683 -26.56 5.44 17.34
CA LEU A 683 -25.16 5.41 17.79
C LEU A 683 -25.11 4.99 19.26
N ARG A 684 -24.21 4.06 19.59
CA ARG A 684 -23.90 3.65 20.96
C ARG A 684 -22.44 3.96 21.25
N VAL A 685 -22.18 4.71 22.33
CA VAL A 685 -20.83 4.95 22.82
C VAL A 685 -20.61 4.14 24.09
N VAL A 686 -19.51 3.41 24.15
CA VAL A 686 -19.03 2.67 25.32
C VAL A 686 -17.72 3.31 25.76
N LEU A 687 -17.58 3.59 27.05
CA LEU A 687 -16.34 4.08 27.64
C LEU A 687 -15.74 2.97 28.51
N LEU A 688 -14.51 2.57 28.21
CA LEU A 688 -13.75 1.64 29.05
C LEU A 688 -12.73 2.44 29.85
N THR A 689 -12.73 2.25 31.17
CA THR A 689 -11.97 3.09 32.09
C THR A 689 -11.60 2.32 33.35
N ASP A 690 -10.48 2.69 33.97
CA ASP A 690 -10.19 2.34 35.35
C ASP A 690 -11.27 2.90 36.32
N PRO A 691 -11.65 2.17 37.37
CA PRO A 691 -12.66 2.62 38.33
C PRO A 691 -12.38 3.96 39.03
N SER A 692 -11.14 4.43 39.11
CA SER A 692 -10.79 5.72 39.74
C SER A 692 -11.37 6.93 39.01
N LEU A 693 -11.54 6.88 37.68
CA LEU A 693 -12.09 7.97 36.88
C LEU A 693 -13.63 7.93 36.78
N ALA A 694 -14.26 6.78 37.08
CA ALA A 694 -15.70 6.59 36.95
C ALA A 694 -16.58 7.65 37.65
N PRO A 695 -16.28 8.16 38.86
CA PRO A 695 -17.08 9.21 39.50
C PRO A 695 -17.09 10.53 38.72
N SER A 696 -15.96 10.89 38.11
CA SER A 696 -15.83 12.10 37.29
C SER A 696 -16.61 11.96 35.98
N LEU A 697 -16.50 10.81 35.30
CA LEU A 697 -17.25 10.51 34.08
C LEU A 697 -18.77 10.48 34.33
N ALA A 698 -19.23 9.85 35.42
CA ALA A 698 -20.65 9.84 35.80
C ALA A 698 -21.19 11.26 36.07
N THR A 699 -20.37 12.12 36.71
CA THR A 699 -20.72 13.53 36.94
C THR A 699 -20.79 14.31 35.63
N PHE A 700 -19.83 14.09 34.73
CA PHE A 700 -19.75 14.77 33.44
C PHE A 700 -20.90 14.40 32.50
N LEU A 701 -21.20 13.11 32.33
CA LEU A 701 -22.23 12.61 31.41
C LEU A 701 -23.67 12.86 31.89
N CYS A 702 -23.85 13.18 33.17
CA CYS A 702 -25.12 13.41 33.87
C CYS A 702 -25.95 12.14 34.18
N GLU A 703 -26.95 12.31 35.07
CA GLU A 703 -27.79 11.23 35.58
C GLU A 703 -28.55 10.51 34.45
N GLY A 704 -28.27 9.22 34.26
CA GLY A 704 -28.99 8.34 33.32
C GLY A 704 -28.11 7.33 32.58
N VAL A 705 -26.80 7.57 32.46
CA VAL A 705 -25.87 6.62 31.84
C VAL A 705 -25.66 5.39 32.75
N PRO A 706 -25.83 4.15 32.27
CA PRO A 706 -25.57 2.95 33.07
C PRO A 706 -24.07 2.75 33.29
N PHE A 707 -23.69 2.52 34.55
CA PHE A 707 -22.33 2.14 34.94
C PHE A 707 -22.27 0.64 35.26
N LEU A 708 -21.21 -0.04 34.82
CA LEU A 708 -21.02 -1.48 34.99
C LEU A 708 -19.64 -1.75 35.61
N THR A 709 -19.62 -2.22 36.85
CA THR A 709 -18.41 -2.71 37.51
C THR A 709 -18.23 -4.21 37.25
N LEU A 710 -17.00 -4.65 37.01
CA LEU A 710 -16.61 -6.05 37.02
C LEU A 710 -16.16 -6.44 38.44
N ASP A 711 -17.13 -6.68 39.33
CA ASP A 711 -16.86 -7.03 40.73
C ASP A 711 -16.14 -8.39 40.88
N GLU A 712 -15.28 -8.52 41.89
CA GLU A 712 -14.76 -9.83 42.31
C GLU A 712 -15.88 -10.76 42.83
N PRO A 713 -15.76 -12.09 42.66
CA PRO A 713 -16.81 -13.04 43.02
C PRO A 713 -16.98 -13.24 44.54
N VAL A 714 -17.64 -12.30 45.20
CA VAL A 714 -17.97 -12.35 46.64
C VAL A 714 -19.09 -13.36 46.93
N GLY A 715 -18.70 -14.61 47.22
CA GLY A 715 -19.51 -15.52 48.06
C GLY A 715 -20.63 -16.31 47.36
N GLY A 716 -20.29 -17.14 46.37
CA GLY A 716 -21.18 -18.21 45.86
C GLY A 716 -21.00 -19.55 46.60
N THR A 717 -22.00 -20.44 46.54
CA THR A 717 -21.97 -21.77 47.19
C THR A 717 -20.97 -22.75 46.55
N PRO A 718 -20.37 -23.68 47.30
CA PRO A 718 -19.22 -24.49 46.86
C PRO A 718 -19.53 -25.65 45.89
N ASP A 719 -20.77 -25.78 45.41
CA ASP A 719 -21.25 -26.95 44.67
C ASP A 719 -21.21 -26.77 43.14
N THR A 720 -20.07 -26.34 42.59
CA THR A 720 -19.76 -26.49 41.15
C THR A 720 -18.25 -26.55 40.93
N GLU A 721 -17.72 -27.71 40.51
CA GLU A 721 -16.29 -27.89 40.21
C GLU A 721 -15.86 -27.27 38.86
N MET A 722 -16.18 -25.99 38.61
CA MET A 722 -15.57 -25.27 37.49
C MET A 722 -14.16 -24.83 37.89
N ARG A 723 -13.16 -25.42 37.23
CA ARG A 723 -11.73 -25.36 37.57
C ARG A 723 -11.08 -24.00 37.25
N MET A 724 -11.50 -22.95 37.95
CA MET A 724 -10.92 -21.61 37.79
C MET A 724 -9.43 -21.61 38.19
N ARG A 725 -8.54 -21.11 37.32
CA ARG A 725 -7.18 -20.71 37.75
C ARG A 725 -7.37 -19.57 38.78
N PRO A 726 -6.76 -19.63 39.98
CA PRO A 726 -6.91 -18.57 40.98
C PRO A 726 -6.34 -17.26 40.48
N LEU A 727 -6.78 -16.14 41.08
CA LEU A 727 -6.16 -14.84 40.85
C LEU A 727 -4.66 -14.93 41.22
N VAL A 728 -3.78 -14.54 40.31
CA VAL A 728 -2.33 -14.57 40.56
C VAL A 728 -1.99 -13.47 41.55
N VAL A 729 -1.74 -13.85 42.80
CA VAL A 729 -1.38 -12.90 43.86
C VAL A 729 -0.01 -12.31 43.56
N VAL A 730 0.00 -11.06 43.09
CA VAL A 730 1.22 -10.27 42.87
C VAL A 730 1.66 -9.69 44.21
N GLU A 731 2.88 -10.01 44.66
CA GLU A 731 3.46 -9.38 45.86
C GLU A 731 4.22 -8.10 45.47
N THR A 732 3.74 -6.96 45.96
CA THR A 732 4.37 -5.65 45.76
C THR A 732 5.42 -5.39 46.83
N VAL A 733 6.69 -5.34 46.43
CA VAL A 733 7.85 -5.22 47.32
C VAL A 733 8.48 -3.83 47.15
N TYR A 734 8.23 -2.94 48.11
CA TYR A 734 8.87 -1.63 48.19
C TYR A 734 10.36 -1.75 48.58
N ARG A 735 11.25 -1.03 47.89
CA ARG A 735 12.66 -0.90 48.26
C ARG A 735 13.17 0.52 48.02
N ASP A 736 13.78 1.10 49.05
CA ASP A 736 14.59 2.31 48.92
C ASP A 736 15.82 2.04 48.00
N PRO A 737 16.08 2.86 46.96
CA PRO A 737 17.23 2.69 46.08
C PRO A 737 18.57 3.03 46.76
N GLY A 738 18.57 3.57 47.98
CA GLY A 738 19.74 3.78 48.82
C GLY A 738 20.66 4.89 48.31
N GLY A 739 20.08 5.93 47.70
CA GLY A 739 20.83 7.04 47.09
C GLY A 739 21.51 6.69 45.75
N ARG A 740 21.12 5.58 45.11
CA ARG A 740 21.50 5.25 43.73
C ARG A 740 20.52 5.89 42.74
N GLU A 741 21.01 6.23 41.55
CA GLU A 741 20.17 6.60 40.40
C GLU A 741 19.18 5.48 40.05
N SER A 742 17.96 5.85 39.66
CA SER A 742 16.84 4.91 39.47
C SER A 742 17.13 3.83 38.42
N ALA A 743 17.67 4.19 37.26
CA ALA A 743 18.14 3.23 36.25
C ALA A 743 19.22 2.29 36.80
N ALA A 744 20.17 2.80 37.58
CA ALA A 744 21.22 1.98 38.20
C ALA A 744 20.65 1.02 39.26
N ALA A 745 19.64 1.43 40.04
CA ALA A 745 18.92 0.56 40.96
C ALA A 745 18.15 -0.55 40.20
N ALA A 746 17.45 -0.19 39.12
CA ALA A 746 16.75 -1.14 38.25
C ALA A 746 17.71 -2.15 37.60
N CYS A 747 18.86 -1.69 37.08
CA CYS A 747 19.94 -2.55 36.57
C CYS A 747 20.30 -3.64 37.60
N HIS A 748 20.61 -3.23 38.83
CA HIS A 748 21.00 -4.18 39.89
C HIS A 748 19.91 -5.22 40.18
N MET A 749 18.63 -4.81 40.19
CA MET A 749 17.51 -5.73 40.39
C MET A 749 17.39 -6.75 39.24
N VAL A 750 17.47 -6.32 37.98
CA VAL A 750 17.49 -7.23 36.81
C VAL A 750 18.63 -8.26 36.94
N LEU A 751 19.84 -7.80 37.28
CA LEU A 751 21.00 -8.67 37.43
C LEU A 751 20.87 -9.65 38.60
N ASP A 752 20.33 -9.22 39.74
CA ASP A 752 20.16 -10.07 40.90
C ASP A 752 19.04 -11.12 40.70
N LEU A 753 17.92 -10.76 40.05
CA LEU A 753 16.89 -11.72 39.66
C LEU A 753 17.42 -12.75 38.65
N HIS A 754 18.34 -12.35 37.77
CA HIS A 754 18.92 -13.24 36.75
C HIS A 754 19.95 -14.21 37.36
N ARG A 755 20.83 -13.71 38.24
CA ARG A 755 21.83 -14.50 38.97
C ARG A 755 21.24 -15.62 39.83
N ARG A 756 20.00 -15.47 40.29
CA ARG A 756 19.29 -16.48 41.09
C ARG A 756 18.74 -17.64 40.26
N GLY A 757 18.70 -17.52 38.93
CA GLY A 757 18.14 -18.53 38.05
C GLY A 757 16.62 -18.72 38.18
N GLU A 758 15.89 -17.70 38.68
CA GLU A 758 14.43 -17.76 38.77
C GLU A 758 13.80 -17.67 37.36
N GLU A 759 12.79 -18.48 37.07
CA GLU A 759 12.09 -18.46 35.78
C GLU A 759 11.17 -17.23 35.62
N GLY A 760 10.90 -16.84 34.37
CA GLY A 760 10.02 -15.71 34.02
C GLY A 760 10.77 -14.45 33.56
N ASP A 761 10.09 -13.63 32.77
CA ASP A 761 10.62 -12.41 32.17
C ASP A 761 10.44 -11.18 33.07
N VAL A 762 11.21 -10.14 32.76
CA VAL A 762 11.29 -8.90 33.56
C VAL A 762 10.89 -7.70 32.71
N MET A 763 9.97 -6.87 33.21
CA MET A 763 9.58 -5.58 32.65
C MET A 763 10.06 -4.45 33.56
N VAL A 764 10.67 -3.41 32.99
CA VAL A 764 11.34 -2.33 33.72
C VAL A 764 10.81 -0.98 33.24
N PHE A 765 10.15 -0.25 34.14
CA PHE A 765 9.68 1.11 33.90
C PHE A 765 10.75 2.13 34.27
N LEU A 766 11.22 2.87 33.29
CA LEU A 766 12.21 3.93 33.39
C LEU A 766 11.54 5.31 33.20
N PRO A 767 12.14 6.41 33.70
CA PRO A 767 11.59 7.75 33.52
C PRO A 767 11.48 8.19 32.05
N SER A 768 12.35 7.69 31.17
CA SER A 768 12.42 8.09 29.76
C SER A 768 13.00 6.96 28.89
N ALA A 769 12.50 6.82 27.66
CA ALA A 769 13.08 5.94 26.64
C ALA A 769 14.56 6.22 26.31
N GLN A 770 15.12 7.37 26.69
CA GLN A 770 16.53 7.70 26.49
C GLN A 770 17.46 7.09 27.57
N GLU A 771 16.93 6.57 28.68
CA GLU A 771 17.74 5.94 29.74
C GLU A 771 18.21 4.52 29.36
N SER A 772 19.36 4.45 28.69
CA SER A 772 19.99 3.18 28.26
C SER A 772 20.55 2.35 29.43
N VAL A 773 19.79 1.34 29.87
CA VAL A 773 20.22 0.31 30.84
C VAL A 773 21.32 -0.60 30.26
N ALA A 774 22.59 -0.25 30.54
CA ALA A 774 23.77 -0.98 30.09
C ALA A 774 24.06 -2.23 30.96
N LEU A 775 23.36 -3.34 30.70
CA LEU A 775 23.62 -4.63 31.37
C LEU A 775 25.00 -5.18 30.97
N SER A 776 25.73 -5.75 31.94
CA SER A 776 27.11 -6.21 31.72
C SER A 776 27.17 -7.47 30.81
N PRO A 777 28.07 -7.52 29.81
CA PRO A 777 28.18 -8.65 28.87
C PRO A 777 28.68 -9.96 29.49
N GLN A 778 29.00 -9.98 30.80
CA GLN A 778 29.48 -11.16 31.51
C GLN A 778 28.36 -12.07 32.05
N LEU A 779 27.08 -11.71 31.88
CA LEU A 779 25.93 -12.41 32.49
C LEU A 779 25.20 -13.42 31.58
N GLY A 780 25.76 -13.73 30.41
CA GLY A 780 25.15 -14.68 29.47
C GLY A 780 24.03 -14.07 28.60
N PRO A 781 23.21 -14.91 27.95
CA PRO A 781 22.28 -14.49 26.91
C PRO A 781 20.98 -13.87 27.45
N LEU A 782 21.04 -12.62 27.88
CA LEU A 782 19.88 -11.76 28.14
C LEU A 782 19.38 -11.12 26.83
N ARG A 783 18.09 -11.27 26.49
CA ARG A 783 17.45 -10.57 25.36
C ARG A 783 16.82 -9.28 25.86
N VAL A 784 17.52 -8.15 25.71
CA VAL A 784 16.95 -6.83 26.00
C VAL A 784 16.03 -6.41 24.84
N LEU A 785 14.82 -5.97 25.18
CA LEU A 785 13.82 -5.41 24.27
C LEU A 785 13.49 -4.01 24.76
N HIS A 786 13.55 -3.01 23.89
CA HIS A 786 13.09 -1.66 24.21
C HIS A 786 11.65 -1.50 23.69
N LEU A 787 10.77 -0.93 24.51
CA LEU A 787 9.42 -0.50 24.18
C LEU A 787 9.36 1.02 24.35
N HIS A 788 9.06 1.75 23.28
CA HIS A 788 8.96 3.21 23.25
C HIS A 788 8.15 3.63 22.01
N THR A 789 7.69 4.87 21.97
CA THR A 789 6.76 5.40 20.95
C THR A 789 7.30 5.36 19.51
N GLY A 790 8.61 5.32 19.29
CA GLY A 790 9.26 5.31 17.98
C GLY A 790 9.32 3.96 17.24
N LEU A 791 8.63 2.92 17.71
CA LEU A 791 8.76 1.53 17.22
C LEU A 791 7.82 1.13 16.06
N GLY A 792 7.47 2.08 15.17
CA GLY A 792 6.62 1.82 14.01
C GLY A 792 7.07 0.60 13.18
N GLY A 793 6.13 -0.30 12.88
CA GLY A 793 6.35 -1.60 12.21
C GLY A 793 7.18 -2.65 12.98
N ALA A 794 8.02 -2.24 13.93
CA ALA A 794 8.86 -3.14 14.72
C ALA A 794 8.10 -3.88 15.84
N THR A 795 6.85 -3.51 16.09
CA THR A 795 5.91 -4.11 17.07
C THR A 795 5.76 -5.63 16.91
N GLN A 796 5.86 -6.17 15.69
CA GLN A 796 5.83 -7.61 15.44
C GLN A 796 6.84 -8.38 16.30
N ARG A 797 8.01 -7.82 16.61
CA ARG A 797 9.08 -8.46 17.41
C ARG A 797 8.73 -8.72 18.88
N ILE A 798 7.62 -8.17 19.35
CA ILE A 798 7.04 -8.43 20.68
C ILE A 798 6.25 -9.75 20.65
N TYR A 799 5.62 -10.05 19.51
CA TYR A 799 4.75 -11.20 19.27
C TYR A 799 5.41 -12.36 18.50
N GLU A 800 6.56 -12.11 17.85
CA GLU A 800 7.40 -13.15 17.24
C GLU A 800 7.69 -14.29 18.24
N PRO A 801 7.23 -15.53 17.97
CA PRO A 801 7.65 -16.70 18.75
C PRO A 801 9.16 -16.95 18.58
N GLU A 802 9.76 -17.75 19.45
CA GLU A 802 11.20 -18.04 19.33
C GLU A 802 11.51 -18.73 17.99
N PRO A 803 12.53 -18.27 17.23
CA PRO A 803 13.10 -19.11 16.20
C PRO A 803 13.76 -20.30 16.89
N GLU A 804 13.19 -21.49 16.72
CA GLU A 804 13.75 -22.75 17.22
C GLU A 804 15.16 -22.93 16.64
N GLY A 805 16.17 -22.72 17.48
CA GLY A 805 17.55 -23.00 17.11
C GLY A 805 17.72 -24.51 16.94
N PRO A 806 18.53 -24.99 15.97
CA PRO A 806 18.67 -26.41 15.70
C PRO A 806 19.31 -27.13 16.90
N SER A 807 18.46 -27.76 17.72
CA SER A 807 18.86 -28.81 18.66
C SER A 807 19.42 -29.96 17.84
N GLY A 808 20.74 -30.09 17.81
CA GLY A 808 21.41 -31.01 16.88
C GLY A 808 21.15 -32.47 17.22
N ASP A 809 20.27 -33.12 16.44
CA ASP A 809 20.07 -34.55 16.45
C ASP A 809 21.40 -35.29 16.26
N THR A 810 21.87 -35.90 17.34
CA THR A 810 23.03 -36.80 17.34
C THR A 810 22.59 -38.09 18.02
N GLU A 811 22.03 -39.02 17.25
CA GLU A 811 21.50 -40.26 17.79
C GLU A 811 22.57 -41.13 18.46
N GLY A 812 22.17 -41.83 19.53
CA GLY A 812 22.72 -43.15 19.86
C GLY A 812 23.87 -43.21 20.87
N SER A 813 23.53 -43.25 22.17
CA SER A 813 24.16 -44.20 23.10
C SER A 813 23.21 -44.54 24.25
N GLU A 814 22.98 -45.83 24.48
CA GLU A 814 22.33 -46.31 25.70
C GLU A 814 23.28 -46.24 26.91
N GLY A 815 22.68 -46.05 28.09
CA GLY A 815 23.17 -46.64 29.35
C GLY A 815 24.40 -46.04 30.04
N LEU A 816 24.17 -45.16 31.02
CA LEU A 816 24.52 -45.45 32.41
C LEU A 816 23.79 -44.50 33.40
N GLU A 817 23.38 -45.01 34.56
CA GLU A 817 22.94 -44.17 35.68
C GLU A 817 24.14 -43.52 36.38
N GLY A 818 23.99 -42.25 36.81
CA GLY A 818 25.02 -41.56 37.59
C GLY A 818 24.56 -40.18 38.11
N PRO A 819 24.27 -40.01 39.41
CA PRO A 819 23.87 -38.71 39.94
C PRO A 819 25.10 -37.80 40.11
N GLY A 820 25.34 -36.89 39.16
CA GLY A 820 26.54 -36.05 39.15
C GLY A 820 26.45 -34.74 38.39
N ILE A 821 26.23 -33.65 39.13
CA ILE A 821 26.61 -32.26 38.78
C ILE A 821 26.02 -31.71 37.46
N GLY A 822 24.79 -31.19 37.52
CA GLY A 822 24.27 -30.32 36.46
C GLY A 822 25.02 -28.98 36.40
N LEU A 823 25.71 -28.73 35.29
CA LEU A 823 26.43 -27.48 35.01
C LEU A 823 26.08 -26.98 33.60
N GLY A 824 25.42 -25.82 33.49
CA GLY A 824 25.51 -24.99 32.29
C GLY A 824 24.28 -24.82 31.39
N MET A 825 23.08 -25.30 31.75
CA MET A 825 21.85 -24.79 31.10
C MET A 825 21.46 -23.45 31.76
N GLY A 826 21.79 -22.35 31.09
CA GLY A 826 21.47 -21.00 31.55
C GLY A 826 20.04 -20.61 31.18
N VAL A 827 19.30 -20.02 32.12
CA VAL A 827 17.95 -19.49 31.88
C VAL A 827 18.00 -18.38 30.83
N ARG A 828 17.30 -18.59 29.71
CA ARG A 828 17.09 -17.58 28.66
C ARG A 828 15.97 -16.67 29.11
N ARG A 829 16.26 -15.37 29.28
CA ARG A 829 15.30 -14.38 29.81
C ARG A 829 15.23 -13.14 28.92
N ARG A 830 14.01 -12.63 28.71
CA ARG A 830 13.72 -11.33 28.10
C ARG A 830 13.67 -10.25 29.18
N VAL A 831 14.24 -9.09 28.87
CA VAL A 831 14.17 -7.88 29.70
C VAL A 831 13.57 -6.77 28.86
N ILE A 832 12.34 -6.38 29.18
CA ILE A 832 11.58 -5.34 28.48
C ILE A 832 11.84 -4.02 29.21
N LEU A 833 12.43 -3.05 28.53
CA LEU A 833 12.68 -1.69 29.03
C LEU A 833 11.62 -0.77 28.42
N THR A 834 10.90 -0.03 29.25
CA THR A 834 9.77 0.82 28.82
C THR A 834 9.72 2.13 29.60
N ASP A 835 9.09 3.15 29.02
CA ASP A 835 8.56 4.33 29.72
C ASP A 835 7.05 4.13 29.99
N THR A 836 6.29 5.22 30.09
CA THR A 836 4.83 5.24 30.28
C THR A 836 4.07 4.44 29.21
N LEU A 837 4.62 4.22 28.01
CA LEU A 837 3.96 3.41 26.98
C LEU A 837 3.59 2.00 27.49
N GLY A 838 4.41 1.42 28.37
CA GLY A 838 4.14 0.11 28.98
C GLY A 838 2.99 0.09 29.98
N GLU A 839 2.38 1.24 30.30
CA GLU A 839 1.15 1.35 31.10
C GLU A 839 -0.08 0.96 30.27
N ALA A 840 -0.06 1.15 28.95
CA ALA A 840 -1.13 0.78 28.01
C ALA A 840 -1.22 -0.74 27.78
N SER A 841 -2.35 -1.20 27.23
CA SER A 841 -2.71 -2.63 27.14
C SER A 841 -1.99 -3.47 26.07
N PHE A 842 -0.66 -3.49 26.15
CA PHE A 842 0.19 -4.48 25.50
C PHE A 842 -0.03 -5.89 26.04
N SER A 843 -0.14 -6.86 25.13
CA SER A 843 -0.41 -8.25 25.48
C SER A 843 0.90 -9.04 25.60
N LEU A 844 1.65 -8.76 26.66
CA LEU A 844 2.93 -9.39 26.97
C LEU A 844 2.72 -10.69 27.76
N SER A 845 3.19 -11.82 27.22
CA SER A 845 3.15 -13.13 27.88
C SER A 845 4.44 -13.41 28.65
N GLY A 846 4.33 -14.02 29.84
CA GLY A 846 5.48 -14.52 30.64
C GLY A 846 6.19 -13.46 31.50
N VAL A 847 5.67 -12.24 31.57
CA VAL A 847 6.20 -11.18 32.46
C VAL A 847 5.87 -11.55 33.90
N ARG A 848 6.87 -12.02 34.65
CA ARG A 848 6.72 -12.43 36.05
C ARG A 848 7.18 -11.35 37.03
N TYR A 849 8.09 -10.48 36.59
CA TYR A 849 8.68 -9.44 37.42
C TYR A 849 8.48 -8.07 36.79
N VAL A 850 7.84 -7.17 37.53
CA VAL A 850 7.86 -5.73 37.21
C VAL A 850 8.89 -5.05 38.12
N ILE A 851 9.64 -4.12 37.56
CA ILE A 851 10.56 -3.23 38.26
C ILE A 851 10.12 -1.80 37.93
N ASP A 852 9.58 -1.11 38.92
CA ASP A 852 9.03 0.22 38.76
C ASP A 852 9.91 1.25 39.47
N THR A 853 10.41 2.24 38.73
CA THR A 853 11.19 3.35 39.29
C THR A 853 10.33 4.42 39.97
N GLY A 854 9.00 4.41 39.79
CA GLY A 854 8.07 5.35 40.42
C GLY A 854 8.11 6.77 39.86
N MET A 855 8.86 6.99 38.77
CA MET A 855 9.12 8.29 38.17
C MET A 855 8.79 8.27 36.67
N GLN A 856 8.54 9.45 36.12
CA GLN A 856 8.35 9.72 34.69
C GLN A 856 8.99 11.06 34.31
N LEU A 857 9.45 11.19 33.08
CA LEU A 857 9.85 12.46 32.47
C LEU A 857 8.67 12.99 31.66
N LYS A 858 7.98 13.99 32.19
CA LYS A 858 6.79 14.59 31.57
C LYS A 858 7.20 15.83 30.76
N THR A 859 6.62 15.98 29.57
CA THR A 859 6.65 17.25 28.83
C THR A 859 5.44 18.06 29.29
N VAL A 860 5.66 19.30 29.74
CA VAL A 860 4.61 20.23 30.15
C VAL A 860 4.79 21.55 29.42
N TYR A 861 3.82 21.90 28.59
CA TYR A 861 3.74 23.17 27.89
C TYR A 861 3.32 24.29 28.85
N ASN A 862 3.93 25.47 28.71
CA ASN A 862 3.54 26.66 29.46
C ASN A 862 3.21 27.82 28.50
N PRO A 863 1.94 28.27 28.42
CA PRO A 863 1.51 29.27 27.43
C PRO A 863 2.15 30.65 27.65
N GLN A 864 2.58 30.99 28.87
CA GLN A 864 3.23 32.28 29.14
C GLN A 864 4.64 32.35 28.52
N ILE A 865 5.28 31.20 28.29
CA ILE A 865 6.59 31.07 27.63
C ILE A 865 6.54 30.32 26.29
N ARG A 866 5.33 30.04 25.78
CA ARG A 866 4.99 29.26 24.56
C ARG A 866 5.98 28.13 24.22
N ALA A 867 6.41 27.40 25.25
CA ALA A 867 7.47 26.42 25.16
C ALA A 867 7.25 25.28 26.14
N ASP A 868 7.77 24.12 25.74
CA ASP A 868 7.74 22.90 26.53
C ASP A 868 8.79 22.92 27.64
N SER A 869 8.46 22.31 28.76
CA SER A 869 9.37 22.07 29.89
C SER A 869 9.45 20.58 30.18
N GLN A 870 10.66 20.03 30.27
CA GLN A 870 10.88 18.64 30.67
C GLN A 870 10.98 18.55 32.19
N VAL A 871 9.96 17.96 32.81
CA VAL A 871 9.80 17.86 34.26
C VAL A 871 9.89 16.39 34.67
N MET A 872 10.91 16.03 35.43
CA MET A 872 10.96 14.73 36.11
C MET A 872 10.02 14.78 37.33
N CYS A 873 8.99 13.94 37.35
CA CYS A 873 8.02 13.87 38.44
C CYS A 873 7.73 12.41 38.86
N PRO A 874 7.17 12.20 40.08
CA PRO A 874 6.58 10.93 40.43
C PRO A 874 5.41 10.57 39.50
N ILE A 875 5.13 9.29 39.36
CA ILE A 875 3.88 8.80 38.75
C ILE A 875 2.71 8.92 39.73
N SER A 876 1.47 8.85 39.23
CA SER A 876 0.30 8.71 40.10
C SER A 876 0.20 7.30 40.71
N ARG A 877 -0.60 7.14 41.77
CA ARG A 877 -0.88 5.84 42.38
C ARG A 877 -1.58 4.91 41.40
N HIS A 878 -2.54 5.42 40.63
CA HIS A 878 -3.17 4.66 39.54
C HIS A 878 -2.13 4.13 38.53
N GLN A 879 -1.20 4.96 38.06
CA GLN A 879 -0.12 4.50 37.17
C GLN A 879 0.75 3.41 37.83
N ALA A 880 1.12 3.59 39.11
CA ALA A 880 1.89 2.59 39.84
C ALA A 880 1.14 1.25 39.96
N ASP A 881 -0.18 1.27 40.13
CA ASP A 881 -1.02 0.06 40.20
C ASP A 881 -1.22 -0.58 38.82
N MET A 882 -1.41 0.21 37.74
CA MET A 882 -1.39 -0.29 36.35
C MET A 882 -0.07 -0.98 36.01
N ARG A 883 1.08 -0.38 36.38
CA ARG A 883 2.41 -0.99 36.24
C ARG A 883 2.48 -2.35 36.97
N THR A 884 1.87 -2.48 38.15
CA THR A 884 1.81 -3.74 38.90
C THR A 884 0.93 -4.80 38.20
N GLN A 885 -0.16 -4.40 37.55
CA GLN A 885 -1.03 -5.32 36.78
C GLN A 885 -0.37 -5.91 35.53
N ARG A 886 0.77 -5.35 35.06
CA ARG A 886 1.56 -5.92 33.94
C ARG A 886 2.32 -7.21 34.28
N VAL A 887 2.19 -7.73 35.51
CA VAL A 887 2.60 -9.11 35.86
C VAL A 887 1.61 -10.12 35.28
N ASN A 888 2.01 -10.81 34.21
CA ASN A 888 1.22 -11.80 33.48
C ASN A 888 2.00 -13.13 33.36
N SER A 889 1.83 -14.00 34.37
CA SER A 889 2.60 -15.22 34.57
C SER A 889 1.79 -16.26 35.34
N ASP A 890 1.82 -17.54 34.93
CA ASP A 890 1.22 -18.66 35.68
C ASP A 890 1.95 -18.96 37.01
N LEU A 891 3.20 -18.51 37.16
CA LEU A 891 3.93 -18.53 38.42
C LEU A 891 3.67 -17.23 39.21
N PRO A 892 3.62 -17.28 40.57
CA PRO A 892 3.55 -16.07 41.40
C PRO A 892 4.65 -15.07 41.04
N GLY A 893 4.23 -13.85 40.71
CA GLY A 893 5.09 -12.75 40.26
C GLY A 893 5.21 -11.63 41.28
N LEU A 894 6.17 -10.73 41.05
CA LEU A 894 6.55 -9.67 42.00
C LEU A 894 6.60 -8.31 41.30
N CYS A 895 6.08 -7.28 41.96
CA CYS A 895 6.29 -5.89 41.56
C CYS A 895 7.29 -5.21 42.51
N PHE A 896 8.48 -4.90 42.02
CA PHE A 896 9.52 -4.20 42.76
C PHE A 896 9.39 -2.69 42.57
N ARG A 897 8.67 -2.02 43.48
CA ARG A 897 8.61 -0.56 43.56
C ARG A 897 9.91 -0.03 44.18
N LEU A 898 10.76 0.61 43.38
CA LEU A 898 12.08 1.11 43.79
C LEU A 898 12.00 2.47 44.53
N TYR A 899 11.02 2.58 45.40
CA TYR A 899 10.71 3.76 46.21
C TYR A 899 10.06 3.31 47.54
N PRO A 900 10.10 4.13 48.60
CA PRO A 900 9.46 3.78 49.87
C PRO A 900 7.93 3.84 49.78
N GLN A 901 7.25 2.99 50.55
CA GLN A 901 5.77 2.96 50.63
C GLN A 901 5.15 4.30 51.03
N ALA A 902 5.87 5.15 51.76
CA ALA A 902 5.42 6.51 52.11
C ALA A 902 5.30 7.43 50.87
N LEU A 903 6.19 7.28 49.87
CA LEU A 903 6.07 8.03 48.61
C LEU A 903 4.79 7.63 47.89
N TYR A 904 4.50 6.33 47.82
CA TYR A 904 3.25 5.82 47.27
C TYR A 904 2.03 6.38 48.02
N ALA A 905 1.98 6.21 49.34
CA ALA A 905 0.78 6.50 50.13
C ALA A 905 0.48 8.01 50.33
N GLU A 906 1.51 8.86 50.40
CA GLU A 906 1.39 10.27 50.79
C GLU A 906 2.00 11.26 49.78
N GLY A 907 2.83 10.80 48.84
CA GLY A 907 3.61 11.64 47.92
C GLY A 907 3.34 11.43 46.43
N MET A 908 2.38 10.58 46.07
CA MET A 908 1.90 10.35 44.70
C MET A 908 0.43 10.77 44.58
N GLU A 909 0.10 11.50 43.51
CA GLU A 909 -1.28 11.89 43.19
C GLU A 909 -2.16 10.66 42.93
N GLU A 910 -3.48 10.80 43.03
CA GLU A 910 -4.42 9.67 42.84
C GLU A 910 -4.39 9.15 41.39
N ALA A 911 -4.69 10.05 40.45
CA ALA A 911 -4.81 9.79 39.01
C ALA A 911 -3.83 10.68 38.23
N ARG A 912 -3.76 10.50 36.91
CA ARG A 912 -2.93 11.34 36.02
C ARG A 912 -3.61 12.70 35.79
N SER A 913 -2.81 13.76 35.74
CA SER A 913 -3.24 15.11 35.35
C SER A 913 -3.64 15.15 33.85
N PRO A 914 -4.71 15.86 33.43
CA PRO A 914 -5.20 15.80 32.04
C PRO A 914 -4.35 16.59 31.04
N GLY A 915 -4.09 16.03 29.86
CA GLY A 915 -3.28 16.65 28.81
C GLY A 915 -3.81 18.02 28.35
N VAL A 916 -5.12 18.25 28.40
CA VAL A 916 -5.75 19.56 28.12
C VAL A 916 -5.31 20.69 29.06
N MET A 917 -4.64 20.39 30.17
CA MET A 917 -4.06 21.39 31.08
C MET A 917 -2.55 21.62 30.87
N GLU A 918 -1.88 20.79 30.07
CA GLU A 918 -0.42 20.65 30.06
C GLU A 918 0.21 20.53 28.67
N GLU A 919 -0.58 20.47 27.60
CA GLU A 919 -0.12 20.41 26.20
C GLU A 919 -0.43 21.71 25.44
N ASN A 920 0.20 21.91 24.27
CA ASN A 920 -0.10 23.06 23.41
C ASN A 920 -1.45 22.85 22.69
N LEU A 921 -2.42 23.73 22.96
CA LEU A 921 -3.77 23.61 22.42
C LEU A 921 -3.94 24.21 21.01
N SER A 922 -2.89 24.73 20.37
CA SER A 922 -2.98 25.44 19.08
C SER A 922 -3.53 24.55 17.96
N HIS A 923 -3.06 23.30 17.82
CA HIS A 923 -3.62 22.35 16.87
C HIS A 923 -5.07 22.00 17.22
N LEU A 924 -5.41 21.78 18.50
CA LEU A 924 -6.79 21.52 18.93
C LEU A 924 -7.74 22.67 18.57
N VAL A 925 -7.36 23.92 18.83
CA VAL A 925 -8.21 25.09 18.56
C VAL A 925 -8.47 25.24 17.06
N LEU A 926 -7.50 24.89 16.21
CA LEU A 926 -7.68 24.82 14.74
C LEU A 926 -8.75 23.77 14.35
N LEU A 927 -8.67 22.55 14.91
CA LEU A 927 -9.67 21.50 14.69
C LEU A 927 -11.07 21.91 15.18
N LEU A 928 -11.17 22.51 16.37
CA LEU A 928 -12.46 22.95 16.93
C LEU A 928 -13.08 24.11 16.12
N LYS A 929 -12.27 25.04 15.61
CA LYS A 929 -12.73 26.08 14.68
C LYS A 929 -13.17 25.50 13.33
N ARG A 930 -12.53 24.42 12.85
CA ARG A 930 -12.94 23.68 11.64
C ARG A 930 -14.31 23.00 11.80
N LEU A 931 -14.71 22.68 13.03
CA LEU A 931 -16.04 22.16 13.40
C LEU A 931 -17.11 23.26 13.63
N ASP A 932 -16.86 24.52 13.23
CA ASP A 932 -17.76 25.68 13.43
C ASP A 932 -18.09 25.99 14.91
N ILE A 933 -17.19 25.59 15.83
CA ILE A 933 -17.33 25.90 17.26
C ILE A 933 -16.82 27.34 17.49
N ALA A 934 -17.71 28.32 17.25
CA ALA A 934 -17.41 29.74 17.36
C ALA A 934 -16.83 30.14 18.73
N ASP A 935 -17.44 29.64 19.82
CA ASP A 935 -17.08 29.92 21.21
C ASP A 935 -16.58 28.66 21.94
N MET A 936 -15.28 28.62 22.22
CA MET A 936 -14.60 27.53 22.92
C MET A 936 -15.15 27.28 24.34
N GLY A 937 -15.79 28.29 24.96
CA GLY A 937 -16.47 28.18 26.25
C GLY A 937 -17.69 27.26 26.24
N GLN A 938 -18.23 26.93 25.06
CA GLN A 938 -19.36 26.01 24.87
C GLN A 938 -18.92 24.54 24.77
N CYS A 939 -17.64 24.29 24.46
CA CYS A 939 -17.09 22.94 24.42
C CYS A 939 -17.15 22.26 25.80
N LYS A 940 -17.44 20.96 25.80
CA LYS A 940 -17.71 20.15 27.00
C LYS A 940 -16.49 19.29 27.35
N PHE A 941 -15.44 19.91 27.84
CA PHE A 941 -14.31 19.18 28.44
C PHE A 941 -14.71 18.53 29.77
N LEU A 942 -14.11 17.38 30.09
CA LEU A 942 -14.23 16.72 31.39
C LEU A 942 -13.56 17.55 32.50
N ASP A 943 -12.32 17.99 32.25
CA ASP A 943 -11.63 19.04 32.99
C ASP A 943 -11.33 20.20 32.03
N ARG A 944 -11.71 21.44 32.38
CA ARG A 944 -11.56 22.56 31.43
C ARG A 944 -10.10 23.06 31.36
N PRO A 945 -9.56 23.31 30.15
CA PRO A 945 -8.24 23.92 29.97
C PRO A 945 -8.18 25.31 30.61
N ALA A 946 -6.98 25.76 30.97
CA ALA A 946 -6.78 27.11 31.48
C ALA A 946 -7.20 28.15 30.41
N PRO A 947 -7.96 29.21 30.76
CA PRO A 947 -8.33 30.25 29.79
C PRO A 947 -7.12 30.90 29.12
N GLU A 948 -6.01 31.03 29.85
CA GLU A 948 -4.72 31.53 29.34
C GLU A 948 -4.16 30.67 28.21
N ALA A 949 -4.31 29.33 28.26
CA ALA A 949 -3.86 28.42 27.21
C ALA A 949 -4.75 28.52 25.96
N LEU A 950 -6.08 28.61 26.13
CA LEU A 950 -7.00 28.82 25.01
C LEU A 950 -6.80 30.18 24.32
N MET A 951 -6.60 31.25 25.09
CA MET A 951 -6.33 32.58 24.53
C MET A 951 -4.99 32.62 23.78
N GLN A 952 -3.95 31.98 24.32
CA GLN A 952 -2.65 31.93 23.65
C GLN A 952 -2.68 31.05 22.38
N ALA A 953 -3.41 29.93 22.38
CA ALA A 953 -3.64 29.12 21.19
C ALA A 953 -4.41 29.88 20.09
N LEU A 954 -5.40 30.70 20.45
CA LEU A 954 -6.07 31.61 19.52
C LEU A 954 -5.10 32.69 18.98
N GLU A 955 -4.25 33.27 19.84
CA GLU A 955 -3.26 34.28 19.43
C GLU A 955 -2.17 33.70 18.50
N ASP A 956 -1.74 32.45 18.71
CA ASP A 956 -0.81 31.77 17.78
C ASP A 956 -1.45 31.55 16.40
N LEU A 957 -2.73 31.19 16.33
CA LEU A 957 -3.46 30.99 15.07
C LEU A 957 -3.77 32.32 14.36
N ASP A 958 -4.08 33.38 15.12
CA ASP A 958 -4.19 34.76 14.63
C ASP A 958 -2.87 35.22 14.00
N TYR A 959 -1.74 35.07 14.71
CA TYR A 959 -0.41 35.40 14.18
C TYR A 959 -0.06 34.63 12.91
N LEU A 960 -0.47 33.36 12.77
CA LEU A 960 -0.26 32.57 11.55
C LEU A 960 -1.20 32.98 10.40
N ALA A 961 -2.10 33.94 10.62
CA ALA A 961 -3.22 34.31 9.75
C ALA A 961 -4.15 33.13 9.40
N ALA A 962 -4.29 32.18 10.34
CA ALA A 962 -5.26 31.09 10.27
C ALA A 962 -6.66 31.53 10.71
N LEU A 963 -6.75 32.65 11.44
CA LEU A 963 -8.01 33.30 11.80
C LEU A 963 -8.27 34.58 10.97
N ASP A 964 -9.51 35.04 10.94
CA ASP A 964 -9.92 36.36 10.45
C ASP A 964 -10.17 37.37 11.59
N ASP A 965 -10.44 38.64 11.24
CA ASP A 965 -10.70 39.74 12.20
C ASP A 965 -11.89 39.47 13.15
N ASP A 966 -12.81 38.58 12.78
CA ASP A 966 -13.97 38.15 13.57
C ASP A 966 -13.68 36.87 14.40
N GLY A 967 -12.50 36.25 14.23
CA GLY A 967 -12.05 35.06 14.94
C GLY A 967 -12.55 33.73 14.38
N ASN A 968 -12.97 33.68 13.11
CA ASN A 968 -13.32 32.45 12.38
C ASN A 968 -12.10 31.94 11.58
N LEU A 969 -12.20 30.80 10.89
CA LEU A 969 -11.10 30.34 10.03
C LEU A 969 -11.00 31.19 8.75
N SER A 970 -9.80 31.70 8.48
CA SER A 970 -9.45 32.27 7.17
C SER A 970 -9.34 31.18 6.09
N GLU A 971 -9.22 31.56 4.82
CA GLU A 971 -8.91 30.62 3.73
C GLU A 971 -7.60 29.84 4.00
N VAL A 972 -6.61 30.50 4.61
CA VAL A 972 -5.35 29.86 5.03
C VAL A 972 -5.59 28.91 6.21
N GLY A 973 -6.43 29.28 7.18
CA GLY A 973 -6.80 28.41 8.31
C GLY A 973 -7.54 27.14 7.85
N ILE A 974 -8.42 27.28 6.86
CA ILE A 974 -9.08 26.15 6.19
C ILE A 974 -8.03 25.21 5.57
N ILE A 975 -7.11 25.74 4.76
CA ILE A 975 -6.04 24.95 4.12
C ILE A 975 -5.12 24.31 5.17
N MET A 976 -4.79 25.02 6.26
CA MET A 976 -4.00 24.48 7.36
C MET A 976 -4.70 23.31 8.06
N SER A 977 -6.02 23.36 8.23
CA SER A 977 -6.79 22.27 8.87
C SER A 977 -6.92 20.99 8.03
N GLU A 978 -6.63 21.05 6.72
CA GLU A 978 -6.58 19.87 5.84
C GLU A 978 -5.22 19.15 5.88
N LEU A 979 -4.18 19.77 6.42
CA LEU A 979 -2.82 19.22 6.49
C LEU A 979 -2.60 18.54 7.85
N PRO A 980 -2.11 17.28 7.90
CA PRO A 980 -1.81 16.57 9.15
C PRO A 980 -0.46 17.05 9.74
N LEU A 981 -0.39 18.34 10.10
CA LEU A 981 0.82 19.04 10.53
C LEU A 981 0.50 20.07 11.62
N GLU A 982 1.46 20.32 12.51
CA GLU A 982 1.40 21.44 13.46
C GLU A 982 1.17 22.78 12.73
N PRO A 983 0.37 23.72 13.27
CA PRO A 983 -0.03 24.95 12.56
C PRO A 983 1.13 25.77 11.95
N SER A 984 2.24 25.93 12.69
CA SER A 984 3.46 26.59 12.18
C SER A 984 4.08 25.87 10.98
N LEU A 985 4.07 24.53 10.96
CA LEU A 985 4.65 23.73 9.89
C LEU A 985 3.72 23.67 8.67
N ALA A 986 2.40 23.59 8.89
CA ALA A 986 1.39 23.75 7.85
C ALA A 986 1.52 25.13 7.17
N LYS A 987 1.63 26.21 7.95
CA LYS A 987 1.83 27.57 7.42
C LYS A 987 3.13 27.71 6.63
N ALA A 988 4.24 27.12 7.10
CA ALA A 988 5.51 27.12 6.37
C ALA A 988 5.43 26.35 5.04
N LEU A 989 4.69 25.24 5.00
CA LEU A 989 4.47 24.46 3.78
C LEU A 989 3.58 25.21 2.77
N ILE A 990 2.53 25.89 3.24
CA ILE A 990 1.67 26.74 2.38
C ILE A 990 2.48 27.92 1.83
N ALA A 991 3.29 28.60 2.65
CA ALA A 991 4.16 29.69 2.21
C ALA A 991 5.23 29.22 1.19
N ALA A 992 5.60 27.94 1.18
CA ALA A 992 6.51 27.39 0.18
C ALA A 992 5.96 27.45 -1.25
N CYS A 993 4.63 27.50 -1.40
CA CYS A 993 3.94 27.70 -2.68
C CYS A 993 4.18 29.12 -3.24
N GLU A 994 4.25 30.12 -2.38
CA GLU A 994 4.50 31.53 -2.76
C GLU A 994 5.97 31.78 -3.11
N PHE A 995 6.88 30.95 -2.57
CA PHE A 995 8.33 31.09 -2.75
C PHE A 995 8.97 29.98 -3.61
N ASP A 996 8.19 29.22 -4.39
CA ASP A 996 8.67 28.17 -5.31
C ASP A 996 9.59 27.09 -4.66
N CYS A 997 9.46 26.81 -3.36
CA CYS A 997 10.32 25.88 -2.61
C CYS A 997 9.57 24.69 -1.96
N VAL A 998 8.39 24.36 -2.49
CA VAL A 998 7.50 23.27 -2.01
C VAL A 998 8.22 21.93 -1.95
N ASN A 999 9.06 21.59 -2.93
CA ASN A 999 9.74 20.30 -2.97
C ASN A 999 10.68 20.09 -1.76
N GLU A 1000 11.38 21.16 -1.38
CA GLU A 1000 12.29 21.19 -0.24
C GLU A 1000 11.52 21.30 1.09
N LEU A 1001 10.45 22.09 1.16
CA LEU A 1001 9.64 22.23 2.38
C LEU A 1001 8.79 20.99 2.69
N LEU A 1002 8.28 20.27 1.69
CA LEU A 1002 7.69 18.92 1.86
C LEU A 1002 8.70 17.97 2.52
N THR A 1003 9.96 18.05 2.08
CA THR A 1003 11.05 17.21 2.59
C THR A 1003 11.43 17.59 4.02
N ILE A 1004 11.47 18.89 4.35
CA ILE A 1004 11.67 19.36 5.73
C ILE A 1004 10.49 18.92 6.62
N ALA A 1005 9.24 19.15 6.20
CA ALA A 1005 8.06 18.82 6.98
C ALA A 1005 8.01 17.34 7.34
N ALA A 1006 8.16 16.44 6.36
CA ALA A 1006 8.14 15.01 6.61
C ALA A 1006 9.31 14.53 7.50
N MET A 1007 10.49 15.16 7.40
CA MET A 1007 11.65 14.88 8.26
C MET A 1007 11.55 15.48 9.67
N LEU A 1008 10.56 16.33 9.94
CA LEU A 1008 10.25 16.90 11.26
C LEU A 1008 9.05 16.21 11.93
N THR A 1009 8.03 15.81 11.15
CA THR A 1009 6.89 15.02 11.63
C THR A 1009 7.29 13.58 11.95
N ALA A 1010 8.25 12.99 11.22
CA ALA A 1010 8.83 11.71 11.57
C ALA A 1010 9.70 11.80 12.85
N PRO A 1011 9.76 10.74 13.69
CA PRO A 1011 10.68 10.68 14.83
C PRO A 1011 12.12 10.95 14.40
N SER A 1012 12.92 11.61 15.25
CA SER A 1012 14.25 12.09 14.87
C SER A 1012 15.12 11.01 14.23
N CYS A 1013 15.58 11.26 13.00
CA CYS A 1013 16.43 10.33 12.25
C CYS A 1013 17.82 10.13 12.88
N PHE A 1014 18.23 10.94 13.87
CA PHE A 1014 19.54 10.86 14.52
C PHE A 1014 19.54 9.89 15.72
N VAL A 1015 20.25 8.77 15.60
CA VAL A 1015 20.44 7.84 16.73
C VAL A 1015 21.40 8.45 17.76
N THR A 1016 21.03 8.54 19.03
CA THR A 1016 21.95 8.96 20.10
C THR A 1016 23.07 7.91 20.28
N PRO A 1017 24.34 8.24 20.02
CA PRO A 1017 25.44 7.30 20.22
C PRO A 1017 25.80 7.19 21.71
N PRO A 1018 26.30 6.05 22.20
CA PRO A 1018 26.91 5.99 23.52
C PRO A 1018 28.20 6.83 23.54
N PRO A 1019 28.63 7.41 24.68
CA PRO A 1019 29.72 8.40 24.74
C PRO A 1019 31.04 7.98 24.07
N GLN A 1020 31.36 6.69 24.11
CA GLN A 1020 32.55 6.11 23.49
C GLN A 1020 32.54 6.16 21.94
N ARG A 1021 31.39 6.47 21.32
CA ARG A 1021 31.18 6.52 19.86
C ARG A 1021 30.75 7.90 19.33
N GLU A 1022 30.68 8.93 20.17
CA GLU A 1022 30.23 10.28 19.76
C GLU A 1022 31.06 10.89 18.63
N GLU A 1023 32.39 10.97 18.74
CA GLU A 1023 33.24 11.51 17.67
C GLU A 1023 33.22 10.64 16.40
N ALA A 1024 32.91 9.34 16.52
CA ALA A 1024 32.68 8.48 15.36
C ALA A 1024 31.36 8.85 14.66
N ALA A 1025 30.26 8.97 15.40
CA ALA A 1025 28.97 9.41 14.87
C ALA A 1025 29.06 10.81 14.25
N ALA A 1026 29.73 11.75 14.91
CA ALA A 1026 30.00 13.08 14.35
C ALA A 1026 30.85 13.00 13.08
N THR A 1027 31.86 12.12 13.03
CA THR A 1027 32.70 11.93 11.83
C THR A 1027 31.90 11.37 10.66
N HIS A 1028 31.02 10.39 10.88
CA HIS A 1028 30.17 9.82 9.85
C HIS A 1028 29.05 10.79 9.39
N ARG A 1029 28.50 11.62 10.28
CA ARG A 1029 27.48 12.62 9.91
C ARG A 1029 28.03 13.84 9.19
N ARG A 1030 29.29 14.25 9.44
CA ARG A 1030 29.93 15.46 8.87
C ARG A 1030 29.70 15.69 7.36
N PRO A 1031 29.76 14.69 6.46
CA PRO A 1031 29.50 14.87 5.03
C PRO A 1031 28.06 15.27 4.68
N LEU A 1032 27.10 15.00 5.57
CA LEU A 1032 25.68 15.29 5.37
C LEU A 1032 25.30 16.69 5.90
N LEU A 1033 26.13 17.32 6.73
CA LEU A 1033 25.85 18.60 7.38
C LEU A 1033 25.96 19.79 6.41
N HIS A 1034 24.88 20.54 6.23
CA HIS A 1034 24.79 21.68 5.32
C HIS A 1034 25.47 22.97 5.88
N ASN A 1035 25.59 24.01 5.05
CA ASN A 1035 26.06 25.34 5.46
C ASN A 1035 24.95 26.13 6.18
N GLU A 1036 23.79 26.22 5.53
CA GLU A 1036 22.68 27.10 5.90
C GLU A 1036 21.89 26.64 7.15
N GLY A 1037 22.24 25.48 7.71
CA GLY A 1037 21.71 24.99 8.98
C GLY A 1037 21.19 23.55 8.97
N ASP A 1038 20.47 23.22 10.04
CA ASP A 1038 20.00 21.89 10.34
C ASP A 1038 18.77 21.50 9.50
N HIS A 1039 17.85 22.42 9.20
CA HIS A 1039 16.73 22.16 8.28
C HIS A 1039 17.22 21.70 6.89
N PHE A 1040 18.28 22.34 6.38
CA PHE A 1040 18.94 21.96 5.13
C PHE A 1040 19.72 20.64 5.25
N THR A 1041 20.20 20.33 6.46
CA THR A 1041 20.83 19.04 6.77
C THR A 1041 19.83 17.88 6.71
N LEU A 1042 18.55 18.10 7.09
CA LEU A 1042 17.48 17.11 6.90
C LEU A 1042 17.25 16.80 5.41
N ILE A 1043 17.23 17.82 4.54
CA ILE A 1043 17.12 17.63 3.08
C ILE A 1043 18.33 16.83 2.54
N ASN A 1044 19.55 17.16 2.97
CA ASN A 1044 20.75 16.38 2.62
C ASN A 1044 20.63 14.90 3.03
N ILE A 1045 20.17 14.63 4.26
CA ILE A 1045 20.01 13.26 4.77
C ILE A 1045 18.95 12.50 3.96
N TYR A 1046 17.79 13.11 3.71
CA TYR A 1046 16.73 12.51 2.91
C TYR A 1046 17.21 12.19 1.48
N ASN A 1047 17.81 13.17 0.81
CA ASN A 1047 18.31 13.01 -0.56
C ASN A 1047 19.41 11.94 -0.64
N ALA A 1048 20.30 11.86 0.35
CA ALA A 1048 21.32 10.81 0.42
C ALA A 1048 20.69 9.42 0.66
N TYR A 1049 19.68 9.31 1.54
CA TYR A 1049 18.96 8.05 1.79
C TYR A 1049 18.29 7.50 0.52
N ILE A 1050 17.59 8.36 -0.22
CA ILE A 1050 16.99 8.01 -1.52
C ILE A 1050 18.05 7.64 -2.57
N GLN A 1051 19.17 8.39 -2.67
CA GLN A 1051 20.27 8.07 -3.58
C GLN A 1051 20.95 6.73 -3.26
N HIS A 1052 20.93 6.29 -2.01
CA HIS A 1052 21.40 4.98 -1.58
C HIS A 1052 20.35 3.86 -1.71
N ASN A 1053 19.20 4.12 -2.35
CA ASN A 1053 18.08 3.17 -2.54
C ASN A 1053 17.54 2.64 -1.21
N GLU A 1054 17.35 3.53 -0.24
CA GLU A 1054 16.69 3.25 1.05
C GLU A 1054 17.44 2.24 1.95
N ASP A 1055 18.75 2.06 1.76
CA ASP A 1055 19.57 1.06 2.46
C ASP A 1055 19.70 1.26 3.99
N ASP A 1056 19.06 0.36 4.76
CA ASP A 1056 19.17 0.26 6.22
C ASP A 1056 20.64 0.08 6.71
N ALA A 1057 21.55 -0.48 5.91
CA ALA A 1057 22.97 -0.64 6.28
C ALA A 1057 23.75 0.69 6.16
N TRP A 1058 23.45 1.50 5.14
CA TRP A 1058 23.92 2.88 5.04
C TRP A 1058 23.42 3.73 6.22
N CYS A 1059 22.15 3.60 6.60
CA CYS A 1059 21.61 4.28 7.80
C CYS A 1059 22.39 3.91 9.05
N THR A 1060 22.56 2.61 9.29
CA THR A 1060 23.31 2.07 10.44
C THR A 1060 24.76 2.58 10.46
N THR A 1061 25.41 2.66 9.30
CA THR A 1061 26.79 3.16 9.16
C THR A 1061 26.91 4.65 9.48
N ASN A 1062 25.89 5.45 9.14
CA ASN A 1062 25.86 6.90 9.39
C ASN A 1062 25.22 7.29 10.73
N PHE A 1063 24.92 6.31 11.59
CA PHE A 1063 24.21 6.49 12.87
C PHE A 1063 22.84 7.15 12.67
N LEU A 1064 22.11 6.76 11.63
CA LEU A 1064 20.77 7.21 11.32
C LEU A 1064 19.76 6.07 11.57
N ASN A 1065 18.53 6.44 11.96
CA ASN A 1065 17.44 5.50 12.19
C ASN A 1065 16.70 5.20 10.87
N PRO A 1066 16.78 3.97 10.32
CA PRO A 1066 16.10 3.65 9.07
C PRO A 1066 14.58 3.66 9.17
N ALA A 1067 14.00 3.29 10.32
CA ALA A 1067 12.54 3.29 10.49
C ALA A 1067 11.97 4.71 10.41
N ALA A 1068 12.65 5.68 11.05
CA ALA A 1068 12.32 7.09 10.96
C ALA A 1068 12.42 7.62 9.52
N LEU A 1069 13.46 7.23 8.77
CA LEU A 1069 13.65 7.67 7.39
C LEU A 1069 12.61 7.07 6.43
N ARG A 1070 12.24 5.78 6.60
CA ARG A 1070 11.14 5.17 5.82
C ARG A 1070 9.79 5.83 6.12
N LEU A 1071 9.53 6.17 7.38
CA LEU A 1071 8.33 6.94 7.75
C LEU A 1071 8.35 8.36 7.15
N ALA A 1072 9.51 9.04 7.12
CA ALA A 1072 9.62 10.34 6.45
C ALA A 1072 9.39 10.26 4.93
N VAL A 1073 9.76 9.16 4.25
CA VAL A 1073 9.42 8.95 2.84
C VAL A 1073 7.90 8.83 2.65
N MET A 1074 7.22 8.10 3.53
CA MET A 1074 5.78 7.88 3.53
C MET A 1074 5.00 9.18 3.80
N ILE A 1075 5.31 9.89 4.90
CA ILE A 1075 4.72 11.20 5.22
C ILE A 1075 4.89 12.20 4.07
N ARG A 1076 6.06 12.22 3.42
CA ARG A 1076 6.31 13.11 2.28
C ARG A 1076 5.44 12.79 1.06
N ALA A 1077 5.05 11.53 0.87
CA ALA A 1077 4.14 11.11 -0.18
C ALA A 1077 2.69 11.50 0.16
N GLU A 1078 2.24 11.25 1.39
CA GLU A 1078 0.91 11.64 1.88
C GLU A 1078 0.69 13.15 1.82
N LEU A 1079 1.65 13.96 2.30
CA LEU A 1079 1.57 15.43 2.23
C LEU A 1079 1.49 15.92 0.78
N LEU A 1080 2.21 15.28 -0.14
CA LEU A 1080 2.14 15.60 -1.57
C LEU A 1080 0.79 15.23 -2.18
N GLU A 1081 0.22 14.08 -1.81
CA GLU A 1081 -1.13 13.67 -2.25
C GLU A 1081 -2.21 14.62 -1.70
N VAL A 1082 -2.13 15.01 -0.41
CA VAL A 1082 -3.04 16.01 0.17
C VAL A 1082 -2.90 17.35 -0.55
N MET A 1083 -1.69 17.87 -0.76
CA MET A 1083 -1.49 19.12 -1.51
C MET A 1083 -2.07 19.06 -2.93
N GLN A 1084 -1.93 17.93 -3.63
CA GLN A 1084 -2.53 17.71 -4.95
C GLN A 1084 -4.07 17.60 -4.90
N ARG A 1085 -4.62 16.96 -3.86
CA ARG A 1085 -6.07 16.84 -3.61
C ARG A 1085 -6.74 18.20 -3.39
N ILE A 1086 -6.03 19.16 -2.77
CA ILE A 1086 -6.50 20.53 -2.53
C ILE A 1086 -5.94 21.56 -3.53
N GLU A 1087 -5.44 21.09 -4.68
CA GLU A 1087 -4.99 21.89 -5.83
C GLU A 1087 -3.88 22.92 -5.53
N LEU A 1088 -3.08 22.73 -4.47
CA LEU A 1088 -1.93 23.59 -4.19
C LEU A 1088 -0.79 23.36 -5.23
N PRO A 1089 -0.14 24.44 -5.71
CA PRO A 1089 0.93 24.31 -6.70
C PRO A 1089 2.18 23.66 -6.08
N VAL A 1090 2.82 22.75 -6.81
CA VAL A 1090 4.03 22.04 -6.35
C VAL A 1090 5.21 22.42 -7.25
N SER A 1091 6.21 23.10 -6.68
CA SER A 1091 7.41 23.51 -7.41
C SER A 1091 8.35 22.34 -7.73
N PRO A 1092 9.12 22.42 -8.84
CA PRO A 1092 10.16 21.44 -9.14
C PRO A 1092 11.33 21.57 -8.15
N PRO A 1093 12.11 20.49 -7.91
CA PRO A 1093 13.25 20.54 -7.01
C PRO A 1093 14.35 21.49 -7.53
N ALA A 1094 14.78 22.42 -6.67
CA ALA A 1094 15.76 23.46 -6.97
C ALA A 1094 16.88 23.58 -5.89
N PHE A 1095 16.86 22.68 -4.89
CA PHE A 1095 17.81 22.64 -3.78
C PHE A 1095 19.27 22.86 -4.17
N GLY A 1096 19.91 23.81 -3.48
CA GLY A 1096 21.33 24.13 -3.63
C GLY A 1096 21.65 25.36 -4.48
N CYS A 1097 20.67 25.99 -5.15
CA CYS A 1097 20.85 27.34 -5.69
C CYS A 1097 20.60 28.41 -4.60
N GLN A 1098 21.26 29.58 -4.72
CA GLN A 1098 21.20 30.63 -3.71
C GLN A 1098 19.79 31.20 -3.51
N ASP A 1099 19.01 31.30 -4.59
CA ASP A 1099 17.64 31.81 -4.56
C ASP A 1099 16.70 30.82 -3.84
N ASN A 1100 16.77 29.52 -4.15
CA ASN A 1100 16.02 28.49 -3.43
C ASN A 1100 16.42 28.41 -1.95
N CYS A 1101 17.71 28.53 -1.60
CA CYS A 1101 18.14 28.62 -0.21
C CYS A 1101 17.56 29.84 0.52
N THR A 1102 17.40 30.98 -0.16
CA THR A 1102 16.75 32.18 0.39
C THR A 1102 15.25 31.95 0.55
N ASN A 1103 14.60 31.33 -0.43
CA ASN A 1103 13.18 31.05 -0.42
C ASN A 1103 12.77 30.00 0.62
N ILE A 1104 13.61 28.97 0.88
CA ILE A 1104 13.43 28.06 2.01
C ILE A 1104 13.46 28.84 3.34
N LYS A 1105 14.41 29.77 3.52
CA LYS A 1105 14.45 30.63 4.71
C LYS A 1105 13.20 31.49 4.84
N ARG A 1106 12.68 32.07 3.74
CA ARG A 1106 11.41 32.82 3.73
C ARG A 1106 10.22 31.96 4.16
N ALA A 1107 10.03 30.79 3.54
CA ALA A 1107 8.94 29.86 3.88
C ALA A 1107 8.99 29.41 5.35
N LEU A 1108 10.18 29.07 5.87
CA LEU A 1108 10.37 28.76 7.28
C LEU A 1108 10.02 29.96 8.19
N ILE A 1109 10.45 31.17 7.85
CA ILE A 1109 10.11 32.38 8.63
C ILE A 1109 8.60 32.59 8.67
N SER A 1110 7.88 32.44 7.54
CA SER A 1110 6.41 32.64 7.50
C SER A 1110 5.61 31.71 8.43
N GLY A 1111 6.14 30.55 8.80
CA GLY A 1111 5.51 29.65 9.79
C GLY A 1111 6.13 29.68 11.20
N PHE A 1112 7.41 30.02 11.32
CA PHE A 1112 8.19 29.90 12.56
C PHE A 1112 8.82 31.21 13.06
N PHE A 1113 8.32 32.38 12.65
CA PHE A 1113 8.80 33.69 13.15
C PHE A 1113 8.69 33.84 14.69
N LEU A 1114 7.73 33.18 15.33
CA LEU A 1114 7.62 33.09 16.80
C LEU A 1114 8.76 32.26 17.44
N LYS A 1115 9.53 31.49 16.65
CA LYS A 1115 10.66 30.66 17.06
C LYS A 1115 12.00 31.17 16.50
N VAL A 1116 12.37 32.39 16.86
CA VAL A 1116 13.64 33.04 16.48
C VAL A 1116 14.45 33.47 17.71
N ALA A 1117 15.77 33.34 17.65
CA ALA A 1117 16.71 33.69 18.71
C ALA A 1117 17.94 34.45 18.17
N HIS A 1118 18.55 35.28 19.03
CA HIS A 1118 19.67 36.17 18.71
C HIS A 1118 20.87 35.92 19.64
N ASP A 1119 22.07 35.75 19.10
CA ASP A 1119 23.31 35.61 19.88
C ASP A 1119 23.74 36.96 20.48
N VAL A 1120 23.68 37.09 21.80
CA VAL A 1120 23.89 38.38 22.50
C VAL A 1120 25.34 38.77 22.72
N ASP A 1121 26.29 37.83 22.58
CA ASP A 1121 27.71 38.09 22.84
C ASP A 1121 28.68 37.50 21.79
N GLY A 1122 28.16 36.80 20.78
CA GLY A 1122 28.95 36.20 19.71
C GLY A 1122 29.66 34.90 20.11
N SER A 1123 29.30 34.32 21.27
CA SER A 1123 29.82 33.03 21.73
C SER A 1123 28.83 31.86 21.55
N GLY A 1124 27.66 32.10 20.96
CA GLY A 1124 26.58 31.13 20.79
C GLY A 1124 25.59 31.13 21.96
N ASN A 1125 25.36 32.30 22.59
CA ASN A 1125 24.43 32.49 23.69
C ASN A 1125 23.14 33.12 23.15
N TYR A 1126 22.22 32.27 22.70
CA TYR A 1126 21.03 32.69 21.96
C TYR A 1126 19.90 33.10 22.91
N LEU A 1127 19.57 34.39 22.90
CA LEU A 1127 18.39 34.94 23.54
C LEU A 1127 17.16 34.70 22.65
N LEU A 1128 16.23 33.89 23.14
CA LEU A 1128 14.95 33.58 22.52
C LEU A 1128 14.07 34.83 22.56
N LEU A 1129 13.74 35.43 21.40
CA LEU A 1129 13.16 36.77 21.33
C LEU A 1129 11.80 36.87 22.05
N THR A 1130 10.97 35.86 21.83
CA THR A 1130 9.57 35.77 22.29
C THR A 1130 9.47 35.67 23.82
N HIS A 1131 10.45 35.05 24.49
CA HIS A 1131 10.36 34.69 25.93
C HIS A 1131 11.58 35.07 26.78
N ARG A 1132 12.65 35.59 26.17
CA ARG A 1132 13.88 36.09 26.83
C ARG A 1132 14.67 35.05 27.65
N HIS A 1133 14.42 33.77 27.41
CA HIS A 1133 15.30 32.70 27.88
C HIS A 1133 16.59 32.67 27.03
N VAL A 1134 17.70 32.27 27.64
CA VAL A 1134 18.96 32.00 26.93
C VAL A 1134 19.13 30.49 26.73
N ALA A 1135 19.52 30.10 25.52
CA ALA A 1135 19.78 28.74 25.12
C ALA A 1135 21.05 28.66 24.25
N HIS A 1136 21.59 27.46 24.08
CA HIS A 1136 22.72 27.18 23.17
C HIS A 1136 22.25 26.38 21.95
N LEU A 1137 23.07 26.32 20.89
CA LEU A 1137 22.84 25.34 19.81
C LEU A 1137 23.04 23.92 20.35
N HIS A 1138 22.12 23.01 20.02
CA HIS A 1138 22.25 21.59 20.38
C HIS A 1138 23.61 21.01 19.93
N PRO A 1139 24.32 20.18 20.73
CA PRO A 1139 25.71 19.78 20.44
C PRO A 1139 25.95 19.12 19.07
N PHE A 1140 24.94 18.43 18.53
CA PHE A 1140 25.00 17.80 17.21
C PHE A 1140 24.60 18.71 16.03
N SER A 1141 24.30 19.99 16.26
CA SER A 1141 23.97 20.97 15.21
C SER A 1141 25.13 21.13 14.21
N SER A 1142 24.76 21.36 12.95
CA SER A 1142 25.65 21.57 11.81
C SER A 1142 26.73 22.61 12.07
N TYR A 1143 26.41 23.72 12.73
CA TYR A 1143 27.37 24.78 13.07
C TYR A 1143 28.51 24.32 13.99
N LEU A 1144 28.22 23.42 14.96
CA LEU A 1144 29.18 22.97 15.98
C LEU A 1144 30.00 21.74 15.55
N CYS A 1145 29.38 20.84 14.76
CA CYS A 1145 29.95 19.54 14.39
C CYS A 1145 30.82 19.56 13.11
N ARG A 1146 30.68 20.57 12.25
CA ARG A 1146 31.47 20.72 11.01
C ARG A 1146 32.92 21.12 11.27
N ARG A 1147 33.79 20.85 10.30
CA ARG A 1147 35.24 21.15 10.34
C ARG A 1147 35.68 21.80 9.01
N PRO A 1148 36.30 23.00 9.00
CA PRO A 1148 36.50 23.89 10.14
C PRO A 1148 35.16 24.27 10.79
N ARG A 1149 35.18 24.62 12.08
CA ARG A 1149 33.98 25.12 12.74
C ARG A 1149 33.62 26.47 12.13
N SER A 1150 32.35 26.65 11.79
CA SER A 1150 31.80 27.97 11.52
C SER A 1150 31.80 28.78 12.82
N ASN A 1151 31.78 30.12 12.71
CA ASN A 1151 31.23 30.91 13.81
C ASN A 1151 29.73 30.62 13.92
N PRO A 1152 29.13 30.68 15.13
CA PRO A 1152 27.67 30.69 15.27
C PRO A 1152 27.07 31.86 14.47
N PRO A 1153 25.98 31.64 13.71
CA PRO A 1153 25.25 32.73 13.04
C PRO A 1153 24.54 33.60 14.09
N SER A 1154 24.52 34.93 13.93
CA SER A 1154 24.00 35.84 14.96
C SER A 1154 22.48 35.75 15.15
N TRP A 1155 21.72 35.36 14.12
CA TRP A 1155 20.27 35.17 14.18
C TRP A 1155 19.89 33.78 13.67
N VAL A 1156 19.11 33.04 14.45
CA VAL A 1156 18.64 31.68 14.09
C VAL A 1156 17.14 31.53 14.25
N LEU A 1157 16.54 30.78 13.32
CA LEU A 1157 15.22 30.20 13.44
C LEU A 1157 15.39 28.74 13.87
N TYR A 1158 14.61 28.30 14.85
CA TYR A 1158 14.68 26.95 15.42
C TYR A 1158 13.31 26.25 15.38
N HIS A 1159 13.31 24.92 15.30
CA HIS A 1159 12.07 24.15 15.33
C HIS A 1159 11.66 23.77 16.77
N GLU A 1160 12.62 23.24 17.53
CA GLU A 1160 12.44 22.71 18.88
C GLU A 1160 13.18 23.60 19.90
N PHE A 1161 12.51 23.91 21.01
CA PHE A 1161 13.13 24.40 22.24
C PHE A 1161 12.37 23.81 23.43
N THR A 1162 13.10 23.26 24.40
CA THR A 1162 12.52 22.66 25.61
C THR A 1162 13.35 23.08 26.81
N ILE A 1163 12.70 23.64 27.83
CA ILE A 1163 13.35 23.99 29.09
C ILE A 1163 13.75 22.69 29.80
N SER A 1164 15.04 22.58 30.10
CA SER A 1164 15.67 21.40 30.71
C SER A 1164 16.93 21.81 31.47
N HIS A 1165 17.73 20.85 31.93
CA HIS A 1165 19.02 21.16 32.56
C HIS A 1165 20.03 21.80 31.59
N ASP A 1166 19.99 21.41 30.31
CA ASP A 1166 20.85 21.94 29.24
C ASP A 1166 19.98 22.61 28.17
N ASN A 1167 19.51 23.83 28.46
CA ASN A 1167 18.68 24.64 27.56
C ASN A 1167 19.33 24.79 26.18
N CYS A 1168 18.78 24.09 25.19
CA CYS A 1168 19.28 24.12 23.82
C CYS A 1168 18.15 24.25 22.80
N VAL A 1169 18.43 24.99 21.72
CA VAL A 1169 17.60 25.00 20.53
C VAL A 1169 18.03 23.88 19.59
N ARG A 1170 17.05 23.18 19.02
CA ARG A 1170 17.23 22.05 18.12
C ARG A 1170 16.65 22.36 16.74
N THR A 1171 17.32 21.80 15.73
CA THR A 1171 17.13 22.07 14.32
C THR A 1171 17.15 23.59 14.05
N ALA A 1172 18.34 24.19 14.11
CA ALA A 1172 18.53 25.63 13.89
C ALA A 1172 18.99 25.93 12.46
N SER A 1173 18.49 27.01 11.86
CA SER A 1173 19.00 27.57 10.60
C SER A 1173 19.22 29.07 10.70
N GLU A 1174 20.23 29.58 10.00
CA GLU A 1174 20.55 31.02 9.94
C GLU A 1174 19.45 31.78 9.19
N VAL A 1175 18.94 32.83 9.82
CA VAL A 1175 18.03 33.81 9.20
C VAL A 1175 18.65 35.21 9.26
N HIS A 1176 18.21 36.10 8.38
CA HIS A 1176 18.72 37.47 8.35
C HIS A 1176 17.64 38.45 8.85
N PRO A 1177 17.98 39.42 9.73
CA PRO A 1177 17.03 40.36 10.32
C PRO A 1177 16.11 41.09 9.33
N HIS A 1178 16.58 41.37 8.11
CA HIS A 1178 15.74 42.04 7.10
C HIS A 1178 14.54 41.19 6.68
N MET A 1179 14.67 39.86 6.57
CA MET A 1179 13.58 38.96 6.22
C MET A 1179 12.51 38.91 7.33
N LEU A 1180 12.92 39.08 8.59
CA LEU A 1180 12.00 39.15 9.73
C LEU A 1180 11.14 40.42 9.66
N VAL A 1181 11.77 41.56 9.35
CA VAL A 1181 11.11 42.87 9.14
C VAL A 1181 10.27 42.90 7.85
N GLU A 1182 10.62 42.12 6.84
CA GLU A 1182 9.90 41.98 5.56
C GLU A 1182 8.63 41.12 5.72
N LEU A 1183 8.75 39.94 6.34
CA LEU A 1183 7.69 38.92 6.36
C LEU A 1183 6.72 39.02 7.56
N ALA A 1184 7.20 39.44 8.74
CA ALA A 1184 6.37 39.56 9.94
C ALA A 1184 6.50 40.94 10.64
N PRO A 1185 6.36 42.07 9.93
CA PRO A 1185 6.56 43.41 10.49
C PRO A 1185 5.62 43.72 11.65
N GLN A 1186 4.36 43.25 11.60
CA GLN A 1186 3.38 43.48 12.68
C GLN A 1186 3.85 42.87 14.00
N TYR A 1187 4.33 41.63 13.97
CA TYR A 1187 4.87 40.96 15.16
C TYR A 1187 6.16 41.65 15.66
N TYR A 1188 7.18 41.77 14.81
CA TYR A 1188 8.50 42.24 15.26
C TYR A 1188 8.56 43.74 15.61
N LEU A 1189 7.78 44.60 14.95
CA LEU A 1189 7.77 46.05 15.17
C LEU A 1189 6.60 46.50 16.06
N GLY A 1190 5.49 45.76 16.08
CA GLY A 1190 4.33 46.03 16.91
C GLY A 1190 4.40 45.31 18.26
N ASN A 1191 4.32 43.98 18.25
CA ASN A 1191 3.94 43.19 19.43
C ASN A 1191 5.14 42.65 20.24
N LEU A 1192 6.30 42.41 19.63
CA LEU A 1192 7.49 41.87 20.32
C LEU A 1192 7.93 42.79 21.48
N PRO A 1193 8.05 42.32 22.75
CA PRO A 1193 8.37 43.19 23.87
C PRO A 1193 9.72 43.91 23.78
N SER A 1194 9.76 45.22 24.08
CA SER A 1194 10.92 46.13 23.97
C SER A 1194 12.23 45.54 24.52
N SER A 1195 13.20 45.35 23.63
CA SER A 1195 14.45 44.62 23.86
C SER A 1195 15.47 45.01 22.80
N GLU A 1196 16.76 44.80 23.06
CA GLU A 1196 17.84 45.15 22.13
C GLU A 1196 17.64 44.56 20.72
N GLY A 1197 17.16 43.30 20.62
CA GLY A 1197 16.82 42.70 19.33
C GLY A 1197 15.68 43.41 18.59
N ARG A 1198 14.64 43.89 19.29
CA ARG A 1198 13.59 44.74 18.70
C ARG A 1198 14.16 46.09 18.27
N ASP A 1199 15.01 46.71 19.10
CA ASP A 1199 15.56 48.03 18.81
C ASP A 1199 16.47 47.98 17.56
N GLN A 1200 17.27 46.91 17.40
CA GLN A 1200 18.04 46.63 16.18
C GLN A 1200 17.13 46.41 14.94
N LEU A 1201 16.02 45.68 15.08
CA LEU A 1201 15.05 45.48 13.98
C LEU A 1201 14.35 46.80 13.59
N MET A 1202 14.12 47.69 14.55
CA MET A 1202 13.56 49.03 14.32
C MET A 1202 14.55 49.98 13.63
N GLU A 1203 15.82 49.98 14.06
CA GLU A 1203 16.89 50.74 13.39
C GLU A 1203 17.11 50.23 11.96
N LEU A 1204 17.11 48.90 11.76
CA LEU A 1204 17.17 48.29 10.44
C LEU A 1204 16.00 48.74 9.55
N ARG A 1205 14.76 48.75 10.07
CA ARG A 1205 13.61 49.25 9.30
C ARG A 1205 13.76 50.72 8.91
N GLN A 1206 14.34 51.56 9.77
CA GLN A 1206 14.62 52.96 9.44
C GLN A 1206 15.70 53.09 8.36
N SER A 1207 16.75 52.26 8.40
CA SER A 1207 17.81 52.24 7.37
C SER A 1207 17.35 51.72 5.99
N LEU A 1208 16.21 51.03 5.93
CA LEU A 1208 15.61 50.48 4.70
C LEU A 1208 14.53 51.38 4.10
N LEU A 1209 14.20 52.51 4.74
CA LEU A 1209 13.33 53.53 4.15
C LEU A 1209 14.17 54.48 3.26
N PRO A 1210 13.71 54.85 2.04
CA PRO A 1210 14.41 55.83 1.23
C PRO A 1210 14.54 57.17 1.95
N THR A 1211 15.74 57.75 1.95
CA THR A 1211 15.98 59.10 2.49
C THR A 1211 15.26 60.15 1.65
N GLU A 1212 14.71 61.17 2.32
CA GLU A 1212 13.86 62.22 1.70
C GLU A 1212 14.56 62.94 0.52
N GLU A 1213 15.89 63.00 0.50
CA GLU A 1213 16.70 63.58 -0.59
C GLU A 1213 16.49 62.91 -1.96
N GLU A 1214 16.01 61.66 -2.03
CA GLU A 1214 15.71 60.98 -3.31
C GLU A 1214 14.35 61.34 -3.89
N GLN A 1215 13.41 61.89 -3.09
CA GLN A 1215 12.08 62.30 -3.58
C GLN A 1215 12.08 63.70 -4.22
N GLU A 1216 13.07 64.56 -3.96
CA GLU A 1216 13.14 65.92 -4.53
C GLU A 1216 13.54 65.98 -6.02
N ARG A 1217 13.66 64.85 -6.74
CA ARG A 1217 14.02 64.81 -8.17
C ARG A 1217 12.89 64.39 -9.13
N GLY A 1218 11.69 64.93 -8.91
CA GLY A 1218 10.63 64.91 -9.93
C GLY A 1218 10.86 65.97 -11.03
N PRO A 1219 10.83 65.61 -12.33
CA PRO A 1219 10.80 66.60 -13.40
C PRO A 1219 9.42 67.29 -13.53
N GLU A 1220 9.42 68.53 -14.03
CA GLU A 1220 8.32 69.49 -13.99
C GLU A 1220 7.00 69.01 -14.66
N GLY A 1221 5.83 69.31 -14.04
CA GLY A 1221 4.53 68.82 -14.53
C GLY A 1221 3.23 69.50 -14.06
N THR A 1222 3.27 70.74 -13.55
CA THR A 1222 2.11 71.64 -13.25
C THR A 1222 0.81 71.05 -12.66
N TYR A 1223 0.56 71.33 -11.37
CA TYR A 1223 -0.75 71.19 -10.72
C TYR A 1223 -1.81 72.15 -11.30
N ASP A 1224 -3.08 71.74 -11.24
CA ASP A 1224 -4.11 72.55 -10.53
C ASP A 1224 -5.01 71.59 -9.73
N THR A 1225 -5.65 72.10 -8.67
CA THR A 1225 -6.23 71.29 -7.58
C THR A 1225 -7.65 71.76 -7.25
N ARG A 1226 -8.63 70.85 -7.25
CA ARG A 1226 -9.91 71.08 -6.56
C ARG A 1226 -10.73 69.80 -6.28
N HIS A 1227 -10.51 69.27 -5.08
CA HIS A 1227 -11.51 68.93 -4.06
C HIS A 1227 -12.90 68.33 -4.41
N ILE A 1228 -13.27 67.36 -3.55
CA ILE A 1228 -14.64 66.97 -3.12
C ILE A 1228 -15.38 65.96 -4.03
N GLU A 1229 -15.19 64.68 -3.68
CA GLU A 1229 -16.20 63.72 -3.18
C GLU A 1229 -17.48 63.38 -3.99
N GLU A 1230 -18.17 62.35 -3.48
CA GLU A 1230 -19.49 61.80 -3.84
C GLU A 1230 -19.61 60.91 -5.10
N HIS A 1231 -19.82 59.63 -4.78
CA HIS A 1231 -20.44 58.54 -5.55
C HIS A 1231 -21.34 58.91 -6.75
N LEU A 1232 -21.24 58.14 -7.85
CA LEU A 1232 -22.24 57.09 -8.17
C LEU A 1232 -21.93 56.26 -9.45
N ASP A 1233 -22.43 55.02 -9.42
CA ASP A 1233 -22.81 54.07 -10.49
C ASP A 1233 -22.39 54.26 -11.97
N ARG A 1234 -21.91 53.15 -12.57
CA ARG A 1234 -22.25 52.57 -13.90
C ARG A 1234 -22.27 53.52 -15.13
N THR A 1235 -21.50 53.24 -16.18
CA THR A 1235 -21.88 52.24 -17.21
C THR A 1235 -20.83 52.09 -18.33
N ALA A 1236 -20.82 50.89 -18.94
CA ALA A 1236 -20.50 50.59 -20.36
C ALA A 1236 -19.14 50.96 -20.99
N ASP A 1237 -18.30 49.92 -21.12
CA ASP A 1237 -17.31 49.65 -22.18
C ASP A 1237 -17.84 49.87 -23.62
N PRO A 1238 -16.96 50.05 -24.65
CA PRO A 1238 -16.60 48.88 -25.48
C PRO A 1238 -15.20 48.85 -26.17
N CYS A 1239 -14.80 47.62 -26.50
CA CYS A 1239 -13.79 47.15 -27.48
C CYS A 1239 -12.29 47.22 -27.08
N ASN A 1240 -11.60 46.10 -26.84
CA ASN A 1240 -11.23 44.94 -27.70
C ASN A 1240 -9.87 45.16 -28.41
N GLN A 1241 -8.98 44.17 -28.63
CA GLN A 1241 -8.93 42.69 -28.42
C GLN A 1241 -7.41 42.33 -28.27
N ASP A 1242 -6.92 41.12 -27.96
CA ASP A 1242 -7.39 39.71 -27.91
C ASP A 1242 -6.42 38.91 -26.99
N SER A 1243 -6.62 37.67 -26.54
CA SER A 1243 -7.71 36.69 -26.68
C SER A 1243 -7.70 35.70 -25.49
N THR A 1244 -8.85 35.37 -24.90
CA THR A 1244 -8.98 34.31 -23.88
C THR A 1244 -10.25 33.51 -24.12
N GLU A 1245 -10.17 32.19 -24.31
CA GLU A 1245 -11.34 31.30 -24.31
C GLU A 1245 -11.09 30.07 -23.42
N LEU A 1246 -11.37 30.24 -22.12
CA LEU A 1246 -11.78 29.14 -21.26
C LEU A 1246 -13.26 28.86 -21.55
N CYS A 1247 -13.56 27.75 -22.23
CA CYS A 1247 -14.93 27.35 -22.53
C CYS A 1247 -15.41 26.27 -21.56
N VAL A 1248 -16.40 26.59 -20.74
CA VAL A 1248 -17.07 25.61 -19.87
C VAL A 1248 -18.04 24.78 -20.71
N ILE A 1249 -17.86 23.46 -20.71
CA ILE A 1249 -18.80 22.47 -21.26
C ILE A 1249 -18.97 21.36 -20.22
N GLN A 1250 -20.18 20.79 -20.15
CA GLN A 1250 -20.61 19.76 -19.18
C GLN A 1250 -20.15 18.35 -19.57
#